data_AF-A0A2N9MZX3-F1
#
_entry.id   AF-A0A2N9MZX3-F1
#
_cell.length_a   1.000
_cell.length_b   1.000
_cell.length_c   1.000
_cell.angle_alpha   90.00
_cell.angle_beta   90.00
_cell.angle_gamma   90.00
#
_symmetry.space_group_name_H-M   'P 1'
#
loop_
_entity.id
_entity.type
_entity.pdbx_description
1 polymer ?
#
loop_
_entity_poly.entity_id
_entity_poly.type
_entity_poly.pdbx_seq_one_letter_code
_entity_poly.pdbx_strand_id
1 'polypeptide(L)'
;MEESLPEQPIPEQDPVVTKSYALHYVVVMVILMGTLFWALWDEAFGQRPWKAFQNEWKQRYTAFLDKTQPKSQSEVKAVQTTPEYQQLDQVYEQANTAAKPRKEELQKQITSLSAQILAVQNVFTDRRAYVNALTYKMETDSSASGKESKRKDITEYKQGVTPVEFPDGHSEKYNYAQLEEKYNALKDERTKLNAELGDVLKPVTAASVAMSTYINEHMVDLTPDQLKGLLKKTTEWDPKIVQINVAEANIVDRCESCHMGIREPLKLTAASMSAKGAKKPDEYAEAFVSHPEPELLKTHDPDKFGCSPCHQGNGRATTSEEKAHGNYEHWLWPMYPKENVEAGCQTCHSADMVLISGDVGWTISEGKDLFRQKGCMGCHRYEGYDKEPEDLNTVSQQIKQLEQAKKDNFKQAADLMKQADTSASNEEANQLNDKAVALKVGNSKMDGRIQQLDFQAHSLLQDTKKVGPNLKDVRLKLNKNWIPVWLKKPTDFRPTTKMPNFRLNDHQIQAISAFIWQSGFTDELPKQKPGNVEHGKELFETRGCLACHSIGEGEQMQGGTFAANLSREGEKANYDYLVRWIHNARQRTRPYCPLEKKDIGPEDYAKKGLPYQWDLEHSQCPNDGHELQVQNMTVMPSLRLSVEDTQDIASFLMTQKRQEASAYADASYMDDPKLKEEGKRWVRHYGCAGCHEISGFEDEGRIGTELTFEGSKPIERLDFALFTEAAQRGTAEPITDPEDLKRLPDGAAKGPWYDHKGFFEHKLAEPNVYDKGKTKSETEALRMPNLHLNQEQIRALATFLLGSEENSLPSNYQYKPGDARRDIQDGWWVVKKYNCMGCHQFIPGQKTVLMGLPQYRENPEQLPPKLLTEGARVDPEWLRRFLANPSLSETDTNRNGVRPYLKVRMPTFSFSANEQRKLVRFFQALSQQAMPYIPEQVPTLTAKETEMARSLFSSTAAPCLKCHATGDPQHDKIATAPNFLLAKERLKPDWAERWVLDPQAISPGTSMPSGLFRKENGHWVFAGPTPPSFQGYEKDHSKLLVEYIFQLTPEEQRRVAASMGRPRASNQTPAIRKQTTTAASGGSR
;
A
#
# COMPACT_ATOMS: atom_id res chain seq x y z
N MET A 1 31.93 35.87 100.29
CA MET A 1 32.96 34.99 100.87
C MET A 1 33.97 34.74 99.78
N GLU A 2 35.20 35.18 100.03
CA GLU A 2 36.40 34.66 99.40
C GLU A 2 36.38 33.13 99.39
N GLU A 3 36.86 32.51 98.31
CA GLU A 3 37.99 31.58 98.40
C GLU A 3 38.44 31.15 97.00
N SER A 4 39.72 31.39 96.75
CA SER A 4 40.51 30.96 95.60
C SER A 4 40.76 29.45 95.62
N LEU A 5 40.63 28.78 94.48
CA LEU A 5 41.28 27.50 94.19
C LEU A 5 41.91 27.52 92.77
N PRO A 6 42.97 26.74 92.55
CA PRO A 6 44.14 27.12 91.75
C PRO A 6 44.04 26.76 90.26
N GLU A 7 44.77 27.52 89.43
CA GLU A 7 44.98 27.23 88.01
C GLU A 7 45.61 25.85 87.80
N GLN A 8 44.94 25.00 87.03
CA GLN A 8 45.55 23.82 86.41
C GLN A 8 46.20 24.20 85.08
N PRO A 9 47.35 23.61 84.72
CA PRO A 9 48.05 23.94 83.50
C PRO A 9 47.22 23.54 82.28
N ILE A 10 46.98 24.51 81.40
CA ILE A 10 46.26 24.33 80.13
C ILE A 10 47.03 23.32 79.27
N PRO A 11 46.42 22.21 78.81
CA PRO A 11 47.07 21.27 77.90
C PRO A 11 47.31 21.92 76.53
N GLU A 12 48.49 21.63 76.01
CA GLU A 12 49.00 22.02 74.69
C GLU A 12 48.05 21.62 73.54
N GLN A 13 47.70 22.64 72.74
CA GLN A 13 47.26 22.58 71.34
C GLN A 13 46.08 21.66 70.98
N ASP A 14 44.86 22.21 71.04
CA ASP A 14 43.72 21.69 70.27
C ASP A 14 43.99 21.93 68.76
N PRO A 15 44.11 20.87 67.94
CA PRO A 15 44.45 20.99 66.52
C PRO A 15 43.37 21.71 65.69
N VAL A 16 42.15 21.85 66.22
CA VAL A 16 41.06 22.57 65.56
C VAL A 16 41.20 24.10 65.75
N VAL A 17 41.77 24.56 66.86
CA VAL A 17 41.92 26.00 67.18
C VAL A 17 43.34 26.52 66.93
N THR A 18 44.33 25.63 66.80
CA THR A 18 45.76 26.01 66.64
C THR A 18 46.31 25.87 65.22
N LYS A 19 45.57 25.24 64.30
CA LYS A 19 45.96 25.15 62.88
C LYS A 19 45.04 25.98 62.00
N SER A 20 45.62 26.81 61.15
CA SER A 20 44.86 27.62 60.18
C SER A 20 44.28 26.72 59.08
N TYR A 21 42.96 26.59 59.06
CA TYR A 21 42.23 25.97 57.94
C TYR A 21 42.05 26.93 56.75
N ALA A 22 42.54 28.17 56.82
CA ALA A 22 42.39 29.15 55.74
C ALA A 22 42.91 28.62 54.40
N LEU A 23 44.04 27.89 54.39
CA LEU A 23 44.55 27.25 53.18
C LEU A 23 43.58 26.19 52.63
N HIS A 24 42.98 25.38 53.51
CA HIS A 24 42.01 24.35 53.12
C HIS A 24 40.72 24.98 52.58
N TYR A 25 40.22 26.06 53.22
CA TYR A 25 39.06 26.81 52.72
C TYR A 25 39.34 27.51 51.40
N VAL A 26 40.52 28.10 51.19
CA VAL A 26 40.92 28.69 49.91
C VAL A 26 41.01 27.63 48.83
N VAL A 27 41.60 26.46 49.12
CA VAL A 27 41.65 25.34 48.17
C VAL A 27 40.25 24.86 47.81
N VAL A 28 39.37 24.65 48.81
CA VAL A 28 37.97 24.24 48.58
C VAL A 28 37.19 25.31 47.81
N MET A 29 37.39 26.60 48.12
CA MET A 29 36.77 27.72 47.40
C MET A 29 37.23 27.76 45.93
N VAL A 30 38.53 27.60 45.66
CA VAL A 30 39.06 27.55 44.29
C VAL A 30 38.50 26.35 43.53
N ILE A 31 38.38 25.19 44.17
CA ILE A 31 37.73 24.00 43.58
C ILE A 31 36.24 24.26 43.30
N LEU A 32 35.51 24.89 44.23
CA LEU A 32 34.09 25.23 44.05
C LEU A 32 33.89 26.26 42.94
N MET A 33 34.74 27.28 42.85
CA MET A 33 34.69 28.26 41.75
C MET A 33 35.06 27.60 40.42
N GLY A 34 36.08 26.73 40.40
CA GLY A 34 36.50 26.00 39.21
C GLY A 34 35.40 25.05 38.71
N THR A 35 34.74 24.33 39.62
CA THR A 35 33.61 23.44 39.29
C THR A 35 32.36 24.22 38.89
N LEU A 36 32.06 25.36 39.51
CA LEU A 36 30.97 26.24 39.08
C LEU A 36 31.24 26.82 37.69
N PHE A 37 32.46 27.30 37.44
CA PHE A 37 32.86 27.80 36.12
C PHE A 37 32.75 26.69 35.06
N TRP A 38 33.26 25.49 35.37
CA TRP A 38 33.14 24.32 34.49
C TRP A 38 31.68 23.96 34.23
N ALA A 39 30.83 23.92 35.25
CA ALA A 39 29.41 23.61 35.10
C ALA A 39 28.68 24.65 34.25
N LEU A 40 28.96 25.94 34.43
CA LEU A 40 28.39 27.01 33.62
C LEU A 40 28.89 26.95 32.17
N TRP A 41 30.16 26.62 31.97
CA TRP A 41 30.75 26.42 30.64
C TRP A 41 30.12 25.22 29.92
N ASP A 42 30.04 24.07 30.59
CA ASP A 42 29.42 22.84 30.06
C ASP A 42 27.93 23.05 29.76
N GLU A 43 27.18 23.73 30.64
CA GLU A 43 25.78 24.08 30.39
C GLU A 43 25.61 25.02 29.18
N ALA A 44 26.53 25.96 28.99
CA ALA A 44 26.45 26.93 27.90
C ALA A 44 26.85 26.34 26.54
N PHE A 45 27.87 25.48 26.50
CA PHE A 45 28.50 25.03 25.25
C PHE A 45 28.48 23.50 25.05
N GLY A 46 28.60 22.70 26.11
CA GLY A 46 28.62 21.24 26.03
C GLY A 46 27.22 20.61 25.90
N GLN A 47 26.26 21.08 26.69
CA GLN A 47 24.91 20.47 26.76
C GLN A 47 23.90 21.05 25.78
N ARG A 48 24.28 22.09 25.02
CA ARG A 48 23.36 22.82 24.12
C ARG A 48 23.86 22.95 22.67
N PRO A 49 24.42 21.89 22.03
CA PRO A 49 24.93 21.98 20.66
C PRO A 49 23.85 22.29 19.62
N TRP A 50 22.59 21.94 19.88
CA TRP A 50 21.44 22.31 19.05
C TRP A 50 21.30 23.82 18.81
N LYS A 51 21.84 24.67 19.70
CA LYS A 51 21.86 26.13 19.48
C LYS A 51 22.76 26.51 18.31
N ALA A 52 23.87 25.81 18.10
CA ALA A 52 24.76 26.04 16.97
C ALA A 52 24.03 25.73 15.66
N PHE A 53 23.30 24.59 15.59
CA PHE A 53 22.46 24.24 14.45
C PHE A 53 21.44 25.35 14.13
N GLN A 54 20.72 25.87 15.13
CA GLN A 54 19.73 26.94 14.89
C GLN A 54 20.35 28.27 14.47
N ASN A 55 21.54 28.61 14.98
CA ASN A 55 22.27 29.80 14.55
C ASN A 55 22.77 29.68 13.11
N GLU A 56 23.35 28.53 12.75
CA GLU A 56 23.80 28.23 11.38
C GLU A 56 22.62 28.23 10.41
N TRP A 57 21.50 27.62 10.80
CA TRP A 57 20.25 27.68 10.04
C TRP A 57 19.79 29.10 9.78
N LYS A 58 19.71 29.92 10.84
CA LYS A 58 19.30 31.32 10.72
C LYS A 58 20.16 32.06 9.70
N GLN A 59 21.47 31.91 9.77
CA GLN A 59 22.40 32.57 8.83
C GLN A 59 22.21 32.07 7.40
N ARG A 60 22.21 30.74 7.19
CA ARG A 60 22.20 30.13 5.86
C ARG A 60 20.85 30.24 5.17
N TYR A 61 19.77 30.04 5.91
CA TYR A 61 18.41 30.15 5.39
C TYR A 61 18.06 31.61 5.05
N THR A 62 18.48 32.58 5.86
CA THR A 62 18.35 34.02 5.52
C THR A 62 19.06 34.31 4.19
N ALA A 63 20.31 33.86 4.01
CA ALA A 63 21.04 34.05 2.77
C ALA A 63 20.38 33.35 1.56
N PHE A 64 19.78 32.18 1.76
CA PHE A 64 19.01 31.48 0.74
C PHE A 64 17.75 32.25 0.34
N LEU A 65 16.98 32.74 1.31
CA LEU A 65 15.77 33.53 1.08
C LEU A 65 16.09 34.85 0.36
N ASP A 66 17.15 35.55 0.78
CA ASP A 66 17.62 36.78 0.12
C ASP A 66 17.98 36.55 -1.34
N LYS A 67 18.60 35.40 -1.66
CA LYS A 67 18.93 35.02 -3.04
C LYS A 67 17.70 34.61 -3.85
N THR A 68 16.65 34.10 -3.19
CA THR A 68 15.44 33.59 -3.83
C THR A 68 14.42 34.71 -4.11
N GLN A 69 14.42 35.77 -3.30
CA GLN A 69 13.48 36.89 -3.41
C GLN A 69 13.45 37.58 -4.80
N PRO A 70 14.58 37.90 -5.46
CA PRO A 70 14.56 38.49 -6.80
C PRO A 70 13.91 37.58 -7.85
N LYS A 71 14.10 36.26 -7.73
CA LYS A 71 13.50 35.27 -8.64
C LYS A 71 11.98 35.29 -8.52
N SER A 72 11.45 35.19 -7.29
CA SER A 72 10.00 35.26 -7.03
C SER A 72 9.38 36.58 -7.51
N GLN A 73 10.07 37.71 -7.35
CA GLN A 73 9.60 39.00 -7.87
C GLN A 73 9.51 39.02 -9.42
N SER A 74 10.43 38.35 -10.11
CA SER A 74 10.39 38.25 -11.57
C SER A 74 9.25 37.35 -12.06
N GLU A 75 8.94 36.27 -11.33
CA GLU A 75 7.84 35.36 -11.65
C GLU A 75 6.47 36.04 -11.45
N VAL A 76 6.27 36.74 -10.33
CA VAL A 76 5.03 37.53 -10.12
C VAL A 76 4.87 38.57 -11.23
N LYS A 77 5.93 39.27 -11.62
CA LYS A 77 5.84 40.23 -12.74
C LYS A 77 5.42 39.55 -14.04
N ALA A 78 5.89 38.34 -14.31
CA ALA A 78 5.45 37.57 -15.48
C ALA A 78 3.96 37.22 -15.40
N VAL A 79 3.47 36.73 -14.25
CA VAL A 79 2.04 36.45 -14.03
C VAL A 79 1.20 37.72 -14.20
N GLN A 80 1.67 38.86 -13.69
CA GLN A 80 0.99 40.15 -13.83
C GLN A 80 0.89 40.67 -15.27
N THR A 81 1.74 40.17 -16.19
CA THR A 81 1.64 40.49 -17.62
C THR A 81 0.65 39.62 -18.39
N THR A 82 0.03 38.61 -17.74
CA THR A 82 -0.97 37.75 -18.40
C THR A 82 -2.28 38.51 -18.66
N PRO A 83 -2.96 38.27 -19.81
CA PRO A 83 -4.23 38.91 -20.13
C PRO A 83 -5.30 38.72 -19.05
N GLU A 84 -5.35 37.54 -18.44
CA GLU A 84 -6.31 37.17 -17.40
C GLU A 84 -6.09 37.97 -16.11
N TYR A 85 -4.82 38.17 -15.70
CA TYR A 85 -4.51 39.02 -14.55
C TYR A 85 -4.84 40.50 -14.82
N GLN A 86 -4.55 41.00 -16.02
CA GLN A 86 -4.87 42.39 -16.39
C GLN A 86 -6.38 42.68 -16.33
N GLN A 87 -7.22 41.69 -16.63
CA GLN A 87 -8.67 41.83 -16.44
C GLN A 87 -9.06 41.93 -14.96
N LEU A 88 -8.47 41.09 -14.11
CA LEU A 88 -8.69 41.16 -12.65
C LEU A 88 -8.22 42.49 -12.06
N ASP A 89 -7.07 43.00 -12.53
CA ASP A 89 -6.52 44.29 -12.14
C ASP A 89 -7.44 45.46 -12.52
N GLN A 90 -8.01 45.43 -13.74
CA GLN A 90 -9.03 46.42 -14.15
C GLN A 90 -10.28 46.37 -13.27
N VAL A 91 -10.76 45.19 -12.88
CA VAL A 91 -11.91 45.03 -11.99
C VAL A 91 -11.59 45.60 -10.60
N TYR A 92 -10.39 45.37 -10.08
CA TYR A 92 -9.95 45.95 -8.81
C TYR A 92 -9.84 47.47 -8.88
N GLU A 93 -9.22 48.03 -9.91
CA GLU A 93 -9.07 49.48 -10.07
C GLU A 93 -10.43 50.19 -10.21
N GLN A 94 -11.38 49.59 -10.93
CA GLN A 94 -12.75 50.09 -11.01
C GLN A 94 -13.45 50.07 -9.64
N ALA A 95 -13.38 48.95 -8.92
CA ALA A 95 -13.96 48.82 -7.59
C ALA A 95 -13.34 49.81 -6.58
N ASN A 96 -12.01 49.95 -6.61
CA ASN A 96 -11.26 50.84 -5.73
C ASN A 96 -11.56 52.31 -6.04
N THR A 97 -11.62 52.70 -7.32
CA THR A 97 -11.98 54.06 -7.73
C THR A 97 -13.41 54.42 -7.33
N ALA A 98 -14.36 53.49 -7.48
CA ALA A 98 -15.75 53.69 -7.08
C ALA A 98 -15.90 53.82 -5.55
N ALA A 99 -15.14 53.04 -4.78
CA ALA A 99 -15.19 53.06 -3.31
C ALA A 99 -14.43 54.25 -2.69
N LYS A 100 -13.40 54.78 -3.37
CA LYS A 100 -12.48 55.80 -2.85
C LYS A 100 -13.15 57.03 -2.22
N PRO A 101 -14.08 57.76 -2.89
CA PRO A 101 -14.65 58.97 -2.31
C PRO A 101 -15.45 58.70 -1.02
N ARG A 102 -16.26 57.62 -1.00
CA ARG A 102 -17.04 57.25 0.20
C ARG A 102 -16.16 56.71 1.32
N LYS A 103 -15.13 55.93 0.97
CA LYS A 103 -14.12 55.43 1.91
C LYS A 103 -13.40 56.58 2.64
N GLU A 104 -12.90 57.57 1.90
CA GLU A 104 -12.19 58.72 2.45
C GLU A 104 -13.09 59.56 3.36
N GLU A 105 -14.35 59.75 2.96
CA GLU A 105 -15.37 60.43 3.77
C GLU A 105 -15.64 59.69 5.08
N LEU A 106 -15.94 58.39 5.02
CA LEU A 106 -16.20 57.55 6.21
C LEU A 106 -14.98 57.50 7.13
N GLN A 107 -13.76 57.37 6.60
CA GLN A 107 -12.53 57.38 7.39
C GLN A 107 -12.32 58.71 8.12
N LYS A 108 -12.63 59.84 7.47
CA LYS A 108 -12.56 61.17 8.11
C LYS A 108 -13.59 61.29 9.24
N GLN A 109 -14.81 60.79 9.04
CA GLN A 109 -15.85 60.76 10.06
C GLN A 109 -15.44 59.87 11.25
N ILE A 110 -14.95 58.66 10.99
CA ILE A 110 -14.46 57.71 12.02
C ILE A 110 -13.30 58.31 12.81
N THR A 111 -12.38 59.01 12.16
CA THR A 111 -11.23 59.66 12.81
C THR A 111 -11.70 60.79 13.73
N SER A 112 -12.61 61.63 13.26
CA SER A 112 -13.24 62.69 14.07
C SER A 112 -13.98 62.11 15.27
N LEU A 113 -14.80 61.08 15.05
CA LEU A 113 -15.56 60.42 16.12
C LEU A 113 -14.64 59.75 17.14
N SER A 114 -13.52 59.18 16.70
CA SER A 114 -12.54 58.56 17.59
C SER A 114 -11.86 59.59 18.51
N ALA A 115 -11.61 60.80 18.00
CA ALA A 115 -11.11 61.91 18.82
C ALA A 115 -12.16 62.37 19.85
N GLN A 116 -13.44 62.42 19.48
CA GLN A 116 -14.54 62.74 20.42
C GLN A 116 -14.72 61.65 21.49
N ILE A 117 -14.64 60.36 21.10
CA ILE A 117 -14.67 59.23 22.04
C ILE A 117 -13.53 59.36 23.04
N LEU A 118 -12.31 59.68 22.59
CA LEU A 118 -11.15 59.83 23.47
C LEU A 118 -11.34 60.96 24.48
N ALA A 119 -11.88 62.11 24.05
CA ALA A 119 -12.19 63.24 24.93
C ALA A 119 -13.19 62.87 26.03
N VAL A 120 -14.30 62.21 25.67
CA VAL A 120 -15.30 61.75 26.65
C VAL A 120 -14.74 60.62 27.52
N GLN A 121 -13.98 59.69 26.94
CA GLN A 121 -13.40 58.53 27.62
C GLN A 121 -12.43 58.95 28.73
N ASN A 122 -11.58 59.96 28.49
CA ASN A 122 -10.64 60.42 29.50
C ASN A 122 -11.39 60.91 30.75
N VAL A 123 -12.39 61.77 30.58
CA VAL A 123 -13.20 62.30 31.69
C VAL A 123 -14.06 61.21 32.34
N PHE A 124 -14.67 60.32 31.54
CA PHE A 124 -15.49 59.22 32.06
C PHE A 124 -14.67 58.18 32.84
N THR A 125 -13.45 57.86 32.38
CA THR A 125 -12.56 56.88 33.03
C THR A 125 -12.14 57.37 34.41
N ASP A 126 -11.78 58.65 34.52
CA ASP A 126 -11.39 59.25 35.80
C ASP A 126 -12.55 59.27 36.81
N ARG A 127 -13.74 59.68 36.36
CA ARG A 127 -14.93 59.69 37.23
C ARG A 127 -15.38 58.29 37.61
N ARG A 128 -15.28 57.31 36.71
CA ARG A 128 -15.56 55.90 36.98
C ARG A 128 -14.56 55.31 37.97
N ALA A 129 -13.27 55.64 37.85
CA ALA A 129 -12.25 55.22 38.81
C ALA A 129 -12.58 55.76 40.22
N TYR A 130 -13.02 57.02 40.33
CA TYR A 130 -13.42 57.62 41.60
C TYR A 130 -14.67 56.95 42.20
N VAL A 131 -15.71 56.71 41.40
CA VAL A 131 -16.93 56.01 41.82
C VAL A 131 -16.61 54.57 42.26
N ASN A 132 -15.75 53.85 41.55
CA ASN A 132 -15.35 52.50 41.90
C ASN A 132 -14.53 52.48 43.20
N ALA A 133 -13.63 53.44 43.41
CA ALA A 133 -12.88 53.57 44.65
C ALA A 133 -13.80 53.84 45.86
N LEU A 134 -14.83 54.69 45.70
CA LEU A 134 -15.84 54.93 46.73
C LEU A 134 -16.73 53.70 46.95
N THR A 135 -17.09 52.98 45.89
CA THR A 135 -17.90 51.74 45.96
C THR A 135 -17.14 50.65 46.71
N TYR A 136 -15.86 50.44 46.40
CA TYR A 136 -14.99 49.52 47.14
C TYR A 136 -14.86 49.91 48.62
N LYS A 137 -14.66 51.20 48.91
CA LYS A 137 -14.64 51.73 50.30
C LYS A 137 -15.97 51.55 51.03
N MET A 138 -17.11 51.51 50.31
CA MET A 138 -18.43 51.24 50.86
C MET A 138 -18.60 49.73 51.13
N GLU A 139 -18.20 48.88 50.20
CA GLU A 139 -18.29 47.41 50.34
C GLU A 139 -17.41 46.88 51.46
N THR A 140 -16.23 47.48 51.67
CA THR A 140 -15.25 47.11 52.70
C THR A 140 -15.44 47.80 54.05
N ASP A 141 -16.41 48.71 54.20
CA ASP A 141 -16.72 49.34 55.49
C ASP A 141 -17.47 48.36 56.41
N SER A 142 -17.05 48.24 57.66
CA SER A 142 -17.68 47.35 58.65
C SER A 142 -18.89 47.98 59.36
N SER A 143 -19.15 49.28 59.19
CA SER A 143 -20.25 50.02 59.84
C SER A 143 -21.41 50.34 58.89
N ALA A 144 -22.66 50.11 59.33
CA ALA A 144 -23.85 50.44 58.55
C ALA A 144 -23.96 51.94 58.24
N SER A 145 -23.57 52.80 59.19
CA SER A 145 -23.51 54.25 59.01
C SER A 145 -22.43 54.70 58.02
N GLY A 146 -21.26 54.05 58.02
CA GLY A 146 -20.19 54.31 57.05
C GLY A 146 -20.57 53.91 55.62
N LYS A 147 -21.31 52.80 55.47
CA LYS A 147 -21.90 52.40 54.18
C LYS A 147 -22.91 53.43 53.66
N GLU A 148 -23.81 53.92 54.52
CA GLU A 148 -24.82 54.89 54.12
C GLU A 148 -24.22 56.27 53.78
N SER A 149 -23.21 56.73 54.52
CA SER A 149 -22.46 57.95 54.19
C SER A 149 -21.81 57.86 52.82
N LYS A 150 -21.09 56.76 52.54
CA LYS A 150 -20.42 56.57 51.24
C LYS A 150 -21.41 56.37 50.10
N ARG A 151 -22.57 55.76 50.36
CA ARG A 151 -23.67 55.69 49.39
C ARG A 151 -24.18 57.09 49.02
N LYS A 152 -24.31 57.98 50.00
CA LYS A 152 -24.65 59.39 49.77
C LYS A 152 -23.56 60.11 48.98
N ASP A 153 -22.29 59.94 49.33
CA ASP A 153 -21.15 60.53 48.61
C ASP A 153 -21.09 60.06 47.14
N ILE A 154 -21.33 58.76 46.87
CA ILE A 154 -21.42 58.22 45.51
C ILE A 154 -22.59 58.85 44.75
N THR A 155 -23.74 59.02 45.40
CA THR A 155 -24.94 59.60 44.78
C THR A 155 -24.72 61.07 44.42
N GLU A 156 -24.15 61.85 45.34
CA GLU A 156 -23.83 63.26 45.14
C GLU A 156 -22.75 63.42 44.06
N TYR A 157 -21.69 62.60 44.09
CA TYR A 157 -20.65 62.61 43.07
C TYR A 157 -21.17 62.22 41.68
N LYS A 158 -22.12 61.28 41.57
CA LYS A 158 -22.76 60.93 40.30
C LYS A 158 -23.61 62.06 39.73
N GLN A 159 -24.22 62.89 40.59
CA GLN A 159 -25.03 64.06 40.19
C GLN A 159 -24.21 65.29 39.79
N GLY A 160 -22.98 65.43 40.31
CA GLY A 160 -22.07 66.52 39.93
C GLY A 160 -21.74 66.53 38.43
N VAL A 161 -21.58 67.71 37.84
CA VAL A 161 -21.27 67.86 36.41
C VAL A 161 -19.80 68.22 36.18
N THR A 162 -19.19 67.66 35.13
CA THR A 162 -17.80 67.93 34.74
C THR A 162 -17.76 68.36 33.28
N PRO A 163 -16.98 69.40 32.92
CA PRO A 163 -16.79 69.78 31.53
C PRO A 163 -15.98 68.73 30.77
N VAL A 164 -16.41 68.41 29.56
CA VAL A 164 -15.64 67.68 28.54
C VAL A 164 -15.33 68.69 27.43
N GLU A 165 -14.06 68.84 27.07
CA GLU A 165 -13.65 69.64 25.91
C GLU A 165 -13.54 68.73 24.69
N PHE A 166 -14.27 69.08 23.62
CA PHE A 166 -14.25 68.34 22.36
C PHE A 166 -13.20 68.91 21.39
N PRO A 167 -12.74 68.11 20.39
CA PRO A 167 -11.64 68.49 19.50
C PRO A 167 -11.87 69.73 18.62
N ASP A 168 -13.12 70.17 18.48
CA ASP A 168 -13.58 71.36 17.77
C ASP A 168 -13.65 72.61 18.67
N GLY A 169 -13.21 72.51 19.93
CA GLY A 169 -13.05 73.62 20.86
C GLY A 169 -14.29 73.99 21.66
N HIS A 170 -15.41 73.26 21.51
CA HIS A 170 -16.57 73.44 22.38
C HIS A 170 -16.45 72.59 23.66
N SER A 171 -17.06 73.06 24.74
CA SER A 171 -17.09 72.34 26.02
C SER A 171 -18.54 72.14 26.49
N GLU A 172 -18.90 70.90 26.81
CA GLU A 172 -20.19 70.54 27.37
C GLU A 172 -20.03 69.90 28.75
N LYS A 173 -20.97 70.16 29.66
CA LYS A 173 -20.95 69.64 31.02
C LYS A 173 -21.85 68.40 31.13
N TYR A 174 -21.32 67.32 31.67
CA TYR A 174 -22.05 66.06 31.83
C TYR A 174 -21.98 65.54 33.27
N ASN A 175 -23.07 64.96 33.75
CA ASN A 175 -23.06 64.13 34.95
C ASN A 175 -22.59 62.69 34.63
N TYR A 176 -22.45 61.83 35.65
CA TYR A 176 -21.89 60.49 35.45
C TYR A 176 -22.72 59.62 34.46
N ALA A 177 -24.05 59.65 34.56
CA ALA A 177 -24.92 58.87 33.68
C ALA A 177 -24.91 59.41 32.24
N GLN A 178 -24.88 60.73 32.08
CA GLN A 178 -24.79 61.39 30.79
C GLN A 178 -23.45 61.13 30.08
N LEU A 179 -22.34 61.02 30.82
CA LEU A 179 -21.03 60.64 30.27
C LEU A 179 -21.05 59.20 29.71
N GLU A 180 -21.66 58.27 30.44
CA GLU A 180 -21.81 56.88 30.02
C GLU A 180 -22.69 56.78 28.76
N GLU A 181 -23.83 57.47 28.75
CA GLU A 181 -24.74 57.54 27.60
C GLU A 181 -24.04 58.15 26.37
N LYS A 182 -23.33 59.28 26.54
CA LYS A 182 -22.59 59.94 25.46
C LYS A 182 -21.46 59.07 24.91
N TYR A 183 -20.69 58.40 25.79
CA TYR A 183 -19.63 57.48 25.39
C TYR A 183 -20.18 56.30 24.58
N ASN A 184 -21.28 55.69 25.04
CA ASN A 184 -21.93 54.57 24.36
C ASN A 184 -22.52 55.00 23.01
N ALA A 185 -23.21 56.15 22.95
CA ALA A 185 -23.77 56.70 21.72
C ALA A 185 -22.69 56.94 20.64
N LEU A 186 -21.57 57.57 21.01
CA LEU A 186 -20.44 57.78 20.09
C LEU A 186 -19.81 56.45 19.64
N LYS A 187 -19.69 55.48 20.53
CA LYS A 187 -19.18 54.14 20.18
C LYS A 187 -20.10 53.40 19.21
N ASP A 188 -21.41 53.49 19.41
CA ASP A 188 -22.42 52.90 18.53
C ASP A 188 -22.40 53.54 17.14
N GLU A 189 -22.28 54.86 17.07
CA GLU A 189 -22.16 55.61 15.82
C GLU A 189 -20.87 55.24 15.06
N ARG A 190 -19.73 55.13 15.76
CA ARG A 190 -18.48 54.63 15.15
C ARG A 190 -18.64 53.20 14.61
N THR A 191 -19.40 52.38 15.32
CA THR A 191 -19.64 50.98 14.92
C THR A 191 -20.49 50.92 13.65
N LYS A 192 -21.52 51.75 13.53
CA LYS A 192 -22.32 51.91 12.30
C LYS A 192 -21.46 52.37 11.12
N LEU A 193 -20.62 53.39 11.31
CA LEU A 193 -19.72 53.89 10.26
C LEU A 193 -18.66 52.85 9.85
N ASN A 194 -18.15 52.05 10.78
CA ASN A 194 -17.24 50.94 10.46
C ASN A 194 -17.95 49.81 9.69
N ALA A 195 -19.20 49.50 10.01
CA ALA A 195 -19.99 48.53 9.27
C ALA A 195 -20.24 49.01 7.83
N GLU A 196 -20.61 50.28 7.66
CA GLU A 196 -20.78 50.91 6.34
C GLU A 196 -19.47 50.95 5.55
N LEU A 197 -18.33 51.26 6.21
CA LEU A 197 -17.01 51.19 5.60
C LEU A 197 -16.69 49.76 5.14
N GLY A 198 -17.07 48.74 5.92
CA GLY A 198 -16.97 47.34 5.53
C GLY A 198 -17.79 47.01 4.28
N ASP A 199 -19.03 47.50 4.19
CA ASP A 199 -19.90 47.30 3.03
C ASP A 199 -19.37 47.99 1.76
N VAL A 200 -18.83 49.20 1.89
CA VAL A 200 -18.19 49.95 0.79
C VAL A 200 -16.92 49.23 0.30
N LEU A 201 -16.18 48.57 1.19
CA LEU A 201 -14.94 47.86 0.85
C LEU A 201 -15.16 46.44 0.34
N LYS A 202 -16.33 45.81 0.56
CA LYS A 202 -16.62 44.43 0.11
C LYS A 202 -16.22 44.14 -1.35
N PRO A 203 -16.59 44.96 -2.35
CA PRO A 203 -16.20 44.72 -3.75
C PRO A 203 -14.69 44.84 -3.96
N VAL A 204 -14.03 45.79 -3.29
CA VAL A 204 -12.58 46.01 -3.35
C VAL A 204 -11.84 44.81 -2.75
N THR A 205 -12.29 44.32 -1.60
CA THR A 205 -11.72 43.14 -0.95
C THR A 205 -11.93 41.88 -1.79
N ALA A 206 -13.11 41.68 -2.37
CA ALA A 206 -13.38 40.54 -3.25
C ALA A 206 -12.48 40.54 -4.50
N ALA A 207 -12.32 41.70 -5.16
CA ALA A 207 -11.44 41.85 -6.32
C ALA A 207 -9.95 41.64 -5.95
N SER A 208 -9.51 42.18 -4.81
CA SER A 208 -8.15 41.98 -4.30
C SER A 208 -7.87 40.52 -3.96
N VAL A 209 -8.83 39.80 -3.35
CA VAL A 209 -8.71 38.36 -3.08
C VAL A 209 -8.63 37.58 -4.38
N ALA A 210 -9.45 37.88 -5.39
CA ALA A 210 -9.39 37.22 -6.69
C ALA A 210 -8.02 37.38 -7.38
N MET A 211 -7.44 38.59 -7.36
CA MET A 211 -6.09 38.83 -7.87
C MET A 211 -5.01 38.06 -7.08
N SER A 212 -5.12 38.07 -5.75
CA SER A 212 -4.17 37.37 -4.86
C SER A 212 -4.20 35.85 -5.06
N THR A 213 -5.41 35.29 -5.20
CA THR A 213 -5.62 33.87 -5.51
C THR A 213 -5.04 33.52 -6.88
N TYR A 214 -5.29 34.34 -7.90
CA TYR A 214 -4.74 34.10 -9.24
C TYR A 214 -3.21 34.08 -9.23
N ILE A 215 -2.56 35.02 -8.53
CA ILE A 215 -1.10 35.00 -8.37
C ILE A 215 -0.68 33.70 -7.67
N ASN A 216 -1.30 33.33 -6.54
CA ASN A 216 -0.94 32.11 -5.81
C ASN A 216 -1.09 30.83 -6.66
N GLU A 217 -2.14 30.73 -7.48
CA GLU A 217 -2.41 29.55 -8.32
C GLU A 217 -1.46 29.43 -9.53
N HIS A 218 -0.89 30.55 -9.99
CA HIS A 218 -0.01 30.60 -11.16
C HIS A 218 1.47 30.78 -10.81
N MET A 219 1.81 30.75 -9.52
CA MET A 219 3.18 30.78 -9.04
C MET A 219 3.74 29.35 -8.88
N VAL A 220 4.98 29.15 -9.30
CA VAL A 220 5.70 27.88 -9.14
C VAL A 220 6.33 27.79 -7.74
N ASP A 221 6.87 28.90 -7.26
CA ASP A 221 7.47 29.07 -5.93
C ASP A 221 6.64 30.03 -5.05
N LEU A 222 7.08 30.28 -3.82
CA LEU A 222 6.40 31.23 -2.92
C LEU A 222 6.37 32.67 -3.46
N THR A 223 5.32 33.41 -3.13
CA THR A 223 5.19 34.83 -3.43
C THR A 223 6.22 35.69 -2.67
N PRO A 224 6.56 36.90 -3.16
CA PRO A 224 7.50 37.79 -2.48
C PRO A 224 7.09 38.15 -1.05
N ASP A 225 5.79 38.23 -0.77
CA ASP A 225 5.28 38.54 0.56
C ASP A 225 5.35 37.34 1.50
N GLN A 226 5.09 36.13 1.00
CA GLN A 226 5.36 34.89 1.74
C GLN A 226 6.86 34.75 2.06
N LEU A 227 7.74 35.03 1.09
CA LEU A 227 9.19 35.02 1.30
C LEU A 227 9.64 36.09 2.31
N LYS A 228 9.08 37.30 2.25
CA LYS A 228 9.33 38.33 3.29
C LYS A 228 8.85 37.89 4.67
N GLY A 229 7.70 37.22 4.73
CA GLY A 229 7.19 36.62 5.96
C GLY A 229 8.14 35.59 6.55
N LEU A 230 8.67 34.68 5.72
CA LEU A 230 9.68 33.70 6.11
C LEU A 230 11.01 34.35 6.51
N LEU A 231 11.45 35.37 5.77
CA LEU A 231 12.68 36.12 6.08
C LEU A 231 12.56 36.82 7.42
N LYS A 232 11.41 37.46 7.69
CA LYS A 232 11.11 38.07 8.98
C LYS A 232 11.10 37.03 10.10
N LYS A 233 10.36 35.93 9.91
CA LYS A 233 10.29 34.80 10.86
C LYS A 233 11.69 34.25 11.18
N THR A 234 12.55 34.13 10.18
CA THR A 234 13.91 33.59 10.32
C THR A 234 14.85 34.59 10.99
N THR A 235 14.80 35.87 10.62
CA THR A 235 15.66 36.92 11.21
C THR A 235 15.29 37.22 12.65
N GLU A 236 14.00 37.13 13.01
CA GLU A 236 13.49 37.26 14.37
C GLU A 236 13.57 35.95 15.18
N TRP A 237 14.05 34.84 14.59
CA TRP A 237 14.16 33.55 15.28
C TRP A 237 15.11 33.62 16.47
N ASP A 238 14.62 33.14 17.62
CA ASP A 238 15.37 32.96 18.86
C ASP A 238 15.59 31.46 19.15
N PRO A 239 16.85 31.01 19.34
CA PRO A 239 17.13 29.59 19.51
C PRO A 239 16.43 28.95 20.72
N LYS A 240 15.56 27.97 20.46
CA LYS A 240 14.84 27.20 21.47
C LYS A 240 14.70 25.74 21.07
N ILE A 241 14.55 24.84 22.05
CA ILE A 241 14.21 23.45 21.78
C ILE A 241 12.82 23.41 21.14
N VAL A 242 12.74 22.84 19.94
CA VAL A 242 11.47 22.50 19.29
C VAL A 242 11.10 21.12 19.80
N GLN A 243 10.03 21.04 20.59
CA GLN A 243 9.58 19.78 21.19
C GLN A 243 8.15 19.47 20.74
N ILE A 244 8.00 18.32 20.11
CA ILE A 244 6.73 17.68 19.81
C ILE A 244 6.44 16.71 20.97
N ASN A 245 5.26 16.82 21.57
CA ASN A 245 4.84 15.97 22.67
C ASN A 245 3.52 15.29 22.32
N VAL A 246 3.57 13.98 22.14
CA VAL A 246 2.43 13.14 21.79
C VAL A 246 2.14 12.25 22.98
N ALA A 247 1.31 12.77 23.90
CA ALA A 247 1.05 12.14 25.18
C ALA A 247 0.42 10.74 25.05
N GLU A 248 -0.45 10.54 24.05
CA GLU A 248 -1.15 9.26 23.83
C GLU A 248 -0.21 8.09 23.49
N ALA A 249 0.89 8.38 22.80
CA ALA A 249 1.90 7.39 22.43
C ALA A 249 3.16 7.48 23.30
N ASN A 250 3.16 8.34 24.34
CA ASN A 250 4.32 8.64 25.19
C ASN A 250 5.58 9.06 24.40
N ILE A 251 5.38 9.72 23.26
CA ILE A 251 6.48 10.19 22.40
C ILE A 251 6.83 11.62 22.76
N VAL A 252 8.12 11.86 22.93
CA VAL A 252 8.70 13.21 23.03
C VAL A 252 9.79 13.28 21.98
N ASP A 253 9.57 14.14 20.99
CA ASP A 253 10.45 14.28 19.84
C ASP A 253 10.98 15.71 19.74
N ARG A 254 12.28 15.85 19.51
CA ARG A 254 13.00 17.12 19.44
C ARG A 254 13.88 17.21 18.20
N CYS A 255 13.68 16.33 17.20
CA CYS A 255 14.52 16.26 16.00
C CYS A 255 14.54 17.59 15.23
N GLU A 256 13.41 18.31 15.17
CA GLU A 256 13.30 19.63 14.56
C GLU A 256 14.11 20.73 15.28
N SER A 257 14.72 20.43 16.44
CA SER A 257 15.67 21.35 17.07
C SER A 257 16.99 21.48 16.30
N CYS A 258 17.32 20.48 15.46
CA CYS A 258 18.48 20.49 14.56
C CYS A 258 18.08 20.37 13.08
N HIS A 259 16.95 19.74 12.76
CA HIS A 259 16.45 19.51 11.39
C HIS A 259 15.40 20.54 10.94
N MET A 260 15.68 21.83 11.10
CA MET A 260 14.69 22.90 10.88
C MET A 260 14.16 22.99 9.43
N GLY A 261 14.90 22.48 8.45
CA GLY A 261 14.50 22.54 7.04
C GLY A 261 13.46 21.52 6.62
N ILE A 262 13.17 20.52 7.45
CA ILE A 262 12.42 19.33 7.07
C ILE A 262 10.97 19.65 6.63
N ARG A 263 10.36 20.67 7.22
CA ARG A 263 8.98 21.14 6.97
C ARG A 263 8.91 22.49 6.27
N GLU A 264 10.03 23.07 5.86
CA GLU A 264 9.97 24.37 5.19
C GLU A 264 9.29 24.24 3.81
N PRO A 265 8.45 25.22 3.42
CA PRO A 265 7.67 25.18 2.18
C PRO A 265 8.54 25.30 0.91
N LEU A 266 9.80 25.72 1.05
CA LEU A 266 10.77 25.76 -0.03
C LEU A 266 11.62 24.49 0.00
N LYS A 267 11.87 23.91 -1.17
CA LYS A 267 12.74 22.74 -1.29
C LYS A 267 14.19 23.12 -1.01
N LEU A 268 14.75 22.59 0.06
CA LEU A 268 16.12 22.77 0.49
C LEU A 268 16.96 21.54 0.19
N THR A 269 18.12 21.78 -0.41
CA THR A 269 19.15 20.79 -0.68
C THR A 269 20.41 21.10 0.11
N ALA A 270 21.26 20.09 0.33
CA ALA A 270 22.54 20.29 1.00
C ALA A 270 23.41 21.33 0.27
N ALA A 271 23.33 21.39 -1.06
CA ALA A 271 24.01 22.42 -1.85
C ALA A 271 23.48 23.84 -1.59
N SER A 272 22.16 24.03 -1.47
CA SER A 272 21.58 25.35 -1.17
C SER A 272 21.82 25.81 0.27
N MET A 273 22.05 24.86 1.19
CA MET A 273 22.31 25.12 2.61
C MET A 273 23.81 25.04 2.96
N SER A 274 24.70 24.99 1.97
CA SER A 274 26.14 24.99 2.20
C SER A 274 26.63 26.36 2.67
N ALA A 275 27.66 26.36 3.52
CA ALA A 275 28.30 27.59 3.96
C ALA A 275 28.78 28.44 2.77
N LYS A 276 28.76 29.77 2.93
CA LYS A 276 29.14 30.70 1.85
C LYS A 276 30.57 30.43 1.36
N GLY A 277 30.71 30.04 0.10
CA GLY A 277 32.00 29.74 -0.53
C GLY A 277 32.52 28.31 -0.32
N ALA A 278 31.77 27.44 0.37
CA ALA A 278 32.11 26.03 0.51
C ALA A 278 31.92 25.28 -0.82
N LYS A 279 32.87 24.39 -1.15
CA LYS A 279 32.80 23.54 -2.35
C LYS A 279 31.98 22.27 -2.14
N LYS A 280 31.77 21.86 -0.90
CA LYS A 280 31.02 20.66 -0.52
C LYS A 280 30.10 20.99 0.67
N PRO A 281 28.93 20.34 0.76
CA PRO A 281 28.08 20.41 1.95
C PRO A 281 28.80 19.87 3.19
N ASP A 282 28.53 20.50 4.33
CA ASP A 282 28.94 20.07 5.66
C ASP A 282 27.76 19.43 6.42
N GLU A 283 28.00 18.97 7.65
CA GLU A 283 26.97 18.32 8.49
C GLU A 283 25.72 19.19 8.71
N TYR A 284 25.89 20.51 8.89
CA TYR A 284 24.79 21.46 8.99
C TYR A 284 23.96 21.49 7.71
N ALA A 285 24.61 21.57 6.56
CA ALA A 285 23.92 21.60 5.28
C ALA A 285 23.08 20.33 5.03
N GLU A 286 23.59 19.16 5.43
CA GLU A 286 22.88 17.89 5.35
C GLU A 286 21.70 17.83 6.34
N ALA A 287 21.82 18.42 7.54
CA ALA A 287 20.73 18.47 8.51
C ALA A 287 19.58 19.42 8.12
N PHE A 288 19.86 20.42 7.29
CA PHE A 288 18.93 21.49 6.92
C PHE A 288 18.13 21.23 5.63
N VAL A 289 18.21 20.03 5.07
CA VAL A 289 17.48 19.66 3.86
C VAL A 289 15.98 19.49 4.14
N SER A 290 15.17 19.66 3.09
CA SER A 290 13.74 19.35 3.17
C SER A 290 13.49 17.85 3.23
N HIS A 291 12.33 17.45 3.74
CA HIS A 291 11.89 16.07 3.66
C HIS A 291 11.89 15.62 2.19
N PRO A 292 12.42 14.43 1.85
CA PRO A 292 12.42 13.94 0.47
C PRO A 292 11.02 13.85 -0.13
N GLU A 293 10.03 13.57 0.71
CA GLU A 293 8.61 13.41 0.36
C GLU A 293 7.71 14.36 1.19
N PRO A 294 7.61 15.66 0.87
CA PRO A 294 6.82 16.61 1.66
C PRO A 294 5.32 16.28 1.70
N GLU A 295 4.81 15.65 0.63
CA GLU A 295 3.40 15.22 0.56
C GLU A 295 3.08 14.13 1.60
N LEU A 296 4.07 13.28 1.95
CA LEU A 296 3.90 12.28 3.00
C LEU A 296 3.55 12.95 4.33
N LEU A 297 4.22 14.07 4.66
CA LEU A 297 4.01 14.80 5.92
C LEU A 297 2.62 15.45 6.02
N LYS A 298 1.92 15.65 4.89
CA LYS A 298 0.52 16.12 4.91
C LYS A 298 -0.45 15.05 5.40
N THR A 299 -0.12 13.78 5.16
CA THR A 299 -0.89 12.62 5.64
C THR A 299 -0.38 12.10 6.98
N HIS A 300 0.91 12.28 7.25
CA HIS A 300 1.61 11.89 8.47
C HIS A 300 2.17 13.14 9.16
N ASP A 301 1.28 13.88 9.82
CA ASP A 301 1.61 15.16 10.46
C ASP A 301 2.61 15.00 11.62
N PRO A 302 3.86 15.49 11.51
CA PRO A 302 4.85 15.35 12.57
C PRO A 302 4.40 15.90 13.92
N ASP A 303 3.49 16.88 13.97
CA ASP A 303 2.99 17.39 15.25
C ASP A 303 2.13 16.37 16.01
N LYS A 304 1.63 15.32 15.33
CA LYS A 304 0.82 14.23 15.90
C LYS A 304 1.57 12.92 16.05
N PHE A 305 2.59 12.70 15.22
CA PHE A 305 3.34 11.46 15.17
C PHE A 305 4.75 11.59 15.78
N GLY A 306 5.38 12.76 15.67
CA GLY A 306 6.83 12.89 15.85
C GLY A 306 7.60 12.27 14.67
N CYS A 307 8.93 12.40 14.69
CA CYS A 307 9.82 11.86 13.65
C CYS A 307 10.28 10.43 13.98
N SER A 308 10.51 10.17 15.27
CA SER A 308 11.04 8.91 15.78
C SER A 308 10.19 7.66 15.49
N PRO A 309 8.84 7.69 15.40
CA PRO A 309 8.11 6.47 15.00
C PRO A 309 8.39 6.01 13.57
N CYS A 310 8.75 6.94 12.68
CA CYS A 310 9.09 6.62 11.29
C CYS A 310 10.57 6.25 11.13
N HIS A 311 11.45 6.92 11.87
CA HIS A 311 12.90 6.82 11.69
C HIS A 311 13.63 6.03 12.79
N GLN A 312 12.99 5.74 13.91
CA GLN A 312 13.62 5.35 15.18
C GLN A 312 14.58 6.42 15.73
N GLY A 313 15.49 6.04 16.62
CA GLY A 313 16.36 6.93 17.37
C GLY A 313 15.75 7.44 18.68
N ASN A 314 16.48 8.32 19.34
CA ASN A 314 16.09 8.92 20.61
C ASN A 314 15.61 10.35 20.40
N GLY A 315 14.31 10.50 20.17
CA GLY A 315 13.66 11.81 19.98
C GLY A 315 13.85 12.80 21.14
N ARG A 316 14.27 12.37 22.34
CA ARG A 316 14.47 13.25 23.50
C ARG A 316 15.86 13.90 23.54
N ALA A 317 16.85 13.29 22.91
CA ALA A 317 18.24 13.70 23.02
C ALA A 317 18.57 14.86 22.08
N THR A 318 19.26 15.88 22.60
CA THR A 318 19.70 17.08 21.87
C THR A 318 21.15 17.44 22.16
N THR A 319 21.88 16.57 22.87
CA THR A 319 23.23 16.83 23.39
C THR A 319 24.35 16.31 22.49
N SER A 320 24.05 15.38 21.58
CA SER A 320 24.98 14.90 20.55
C SER A 320 24.21 14.08 19.51
N GLU A 321 24.78 13.97 18.31
CA GLU A 321 24.24 13.11 17.25
C GLU A 321 24.21 11.64 17.68
N GLU A 322 25.26 11.15 18.32
CA GLU A 322 25.36 9.77 18.82
C GLU A 322 24.18 9.40 19.74
N LYS A 323 23.83 10.28 20.68
CA LYS A 323 22.71 10.04 21.60
C LYS A 323 21.35 10.20 20.94
N ALA A 324 21.20 11.12 19.97
CA ALA A 324 19.94 11.40 19.29
C ALA A 324 19.61 10.36 18.22
N HIS A 325 20.59 9.97 17.41
CA HIS A 325 20.43 8.92 16.40
C HIS A 325 20.52 7.52 17.00
N GLY A 326 20.83 7.40 18.30
CA GLY A 326 20.75 6.15 19.04
C GLY A 326 21.91 5.18 18.79
N ASN A 327 22.99 5.62 18.14
CA ASN A 327 24.25 4.88 18.00
C ASN A 327 25.09 4.89 19.30
N TYR A 328 24.41 4.80 20.44
CA TYR A 328 24.99 4.84 21.77
C TYR A 328 24.86 3.45 22.40
N GLU A 329 25.91 2.95 23.03
CA GLU A 329 26.03 1.55 23.52
C GLU A 329 24.84 1.06 24.37
N HIS A 330 24.15 1.96 25.07
CA HIS A 330 23.05 1.62 25.96
C HIS A 330 21.65 1.87 25.37
N TRP A 331 21.58 2.26 24.09
CA TRP A 331 20.32 2.52 23.41
C TRP A 331 19.94 1.35 22.50
N LEU A 332 18.76 0.78 22.73
CA LEU A 332 18.33 -0.45 22.06
C LEU A 332 17.80 -0.23 20.64
N TRP A 333 17.41 1.00 20.27
CA TRP A 333 16.67 1.31 19.04
C TRP A 333 17.32 2.47 18.27
N PRO A 334 18.50 2.26 17.65
CA PRO A 334 19.13 3.28 16.82
C PRO A 334 18.23 3.68 15.66
N MET A 335 18.47 4.86 15.10
CA MET A 335 17.79 5.32 13.90
C MET A 335 18.03 4.33 12.76
N TYR A 336 16.99 4.06 11.97
CA TYR A 336 17.12 3.21 10.79
C TYR A 336 18.19 3.78 9.84
N PRO A 337 19.07 2.92 9.30
CA PRO A 337 20.00 3.32 8.25
C PRO A 337 19.27 3.95 7.07
N LYS A 338 19.92 4.86 6.35
CA LYS A 338 19.32 5.68 5.29
C LYS A 338 18.57 4.85 4.25
N GLU A 339 19.12 3.70 3.89
CA GLU A 339 18.59 2.74 2.92
C GLU A 339 17.45 1.85 3.47
N ASN A 340 17.21 1.87 4.78
CA ASN A 340 16.18 1.10 5.46
C ASN A 340 15.16 1.98 6.20
N VAL A 341 15.15 3.30 6.02
CA VAL A 341 14.22 4.22 6.72
C VAL A 341 12.74 3.86 6.52
N GLU A 342 12.41 3.18 5.42
CA GLU A 342 11.05 2.69 5.16
C GLU A 342 10.60 1.57 6.09
N ALA A 343 11.51 1.00 6.89
CA ALA A 343 11.19 0.00 7.91
C ALA A 343 10.13 0.52 8.89
N GLY A 344 10.17 1.80 9.29
CA GLY A 344 9.18 2.39 10.18
C GLY A 344 7.75 2.41 9.62
N CYS A 345 7.59 2.36 8.29
CA CYS A 345 6.26 2.23 7.69
C CYS A 345 5.60 0.92 8.10
N GLN A 346 6.37 -0.17 8.26
CA GLN A 346 5.84 -1.49 8.58
C GLN A 346 5.18 -1.56 9.95
N THR A 347 5.66 -0.79 10.92
CA THR A 347 5.12 -0.75 12.30
C THR A 347 3.63 -0.37 12.34
N CYS A 348 3.19 0.51 11.43
CA CYS A 348 1.80 0.94 11.32
C CYS A 348 1.05 0.29 10.14
N HIS A 349 1.76 -0.03 9.06
CA HIS A 349 1.20 -0.58 7.82
C HIS A 349 1.47 -2.08 7.63
N SER A 350 1.51 -2.85 8.71
CA SER A 350 1.75 -4.30 8.65
C SER A 350 0.69 -5.06 7.87
N ALA A 351 -0.55 -4.55 7.88
CA ALA A 351 -1.68 -5.13 7.14
C ALA A 351 -1.69 -4.76 5.64
N ASP A 352 -0.92 -3.76 5.19
CA ASP A 352 -0.85 -3.38 3.78
C ASP A 352 0.16 -4.24 3.03
N MET A 353 -0.27 -4.86 1.92
CA MET A 353 0.64 -5.55 1.01
C MET A 353 1.41 -4.58 0.10
N VAL A 354 0.79 -3.44 -0.23
CA VAL A 354 1.34 -2.43 -1.17
C VAL A 354 1.16 -1.05 -0.57
N LEU A 355 2.26 -0.33 -0.42
CA LEU A 355 2.31 1.08 -0.02
C LEU A 355 2.69 1.93 -1.23
N ILE A 356 1.95 3.02 -1.42
CA ILE A 356 2.08 3.92 -2.56
C ILE A 356 2.14 5.35 -1.99
N SER A 357 3.16 6.11 -2.40
CA SER A 357 3.18 7.57 -2.23
C SER A 357 3.50 8.18 -3.60
N GLY A 358 2.62 9.05 -4.09
CA GLY A 358 2.75 9.62 -5.44
C GLY A 358 2.85 8.54 -6.53
N ASP A 359 3.85 8.67 -7.40
CA ASP A 359 4.10 7.77 -8.55
C ASP A 359 5.19 6.70 -8.28
N VAL A 360 5.71 6.57 -7.06
CA VAL A 360 6.87 5.70 -6.73
C VAL A 360 6.46 4.57 -5.79
N GLY A 361 6.83 3.34 -6.15
CA GLY A 361 6.70 2.17 -5.28
C GLY A 361 7.82 2.14 -4.24
N TRP A 362 7.47 1.87 -2.99
CA TRP A 362 8.41 1.85 -1.86
C TRP A 362 9.13 0.49 -1.75
N THR A 363 10.41 0.51 -1.39
CA THR A 363 11.27 -0.66 -1.14
C THR A 363 10.63 -1.65 -0.16
N ILE A 364 9.92 -1.16 0.87
CA ILE A 364 9.21 -1.99 1.84
C ILE A 364 8.14 -2.88 1.20
N SER A 365 7.47 -2.39 0.14
CA SER A 365 6.48 -3.18 -0.61
C SER A 365 7.15 -4.30 -1.41
N GLU A 366 8.37 -4.05 -1.91
CA GLU A 366 9.18 -5.08 -2.55
C GLU A 366 9.64 -6.14 -1.54
N GLY A 367 10.09 -5.74 -0.34
CA GLY A 367 10.46 -6.67 0.73
C GLY A 367 9.32 -7.62 1.11
N LYS A 368 8.10 -7.08 1.27
CA LYS A 368 6.87 -7.85 1.50
C LYS A 368 6.58 -8.84 0.38
N ASP A 369 6.63 -8.39 -0.86
CA ASP A 369 6.38 -9.22 -2.03
C ASP A 369 7.45 -10.31 -2.19
N LEU A 370 8.73 -9.99 -1.96
CA LEU A 370 9.84 -10.94 -1.97
C LEU A 370 9.70 -12.01 -0.89
N PHE A 371 9.25 -11.64 0.32
CA PHE A 371 9.00 -12.61 1.39
C PHE A 371 8.02 -13.70 0.93
N ARG A 372 6.98 -13.32 0.17
CA ARG A 372 6.08 -14.25 -0.50
C ARG A 372 6.74 -15.00 -1.63
N GLN A 373 7.33 -14.27 -2.58
CA GLN A 373 7.78 -14.84 -3.84
C GLN A 373 8.96 -15.80 -3.69
N LYS A 374 9.82 -15.57 -2.68
CA LYS A 374 10.94 -16.45 -2.33
C LYS A 374 10.53 -17.59 -1.40
N GLY A 375 9.26 -17.63 -0.97
CA GLY A 375 8.71 -18.71 -0.16
C GLY A 375 9.16 -18.73 1.28
N CYS A 376 9.54 -17.57 1.84
CA CYS A 376 9.96 -17.47 3.24
C CYS A 376 8.86 -17.99 4.18
N MET A 377 7.58 -17.75 3.84
CA MET A 377 6.43 -18.24 4.60
C MET A 377 6.27 -19.76 4.64
N GLY A 378 6.99 -20.51 3.79
CA GLY A 378 6.99 -21.98 3.84
C GLY A 378 7.72 -22.48 5.09
N CYS A 379 8.77 -21.77 5.50
CA CYS A 379 9.55 -22.09 6.69
C CYS A 379 9.20 -21.20 7.88
N HIS A 380 8.93 -19.92 7.67
CA HIS A 380 8.73 -18.93 8.73
C HIS A 380 7.26 -18.56 8.86
N ARG A 381 6.77 -18.45 10.09
CA ARG A 381 5.48 -17.80 10.34
C ARG A 381 5.66 -16.28 10.28
N TYR A 382 4.68 -15.60 9.70
CA TYR A 382 4.58 -14.14 9.69
C TYR A 382 3.10 -13.74 9.61
N GLU A 383 2.65 -12.79 10.44
CA GLU A 383 1.26 -12.35 10.47
C GLU A 383 0.78 -11.78 9.13
N GLY A 384 -0.38 -12.23 8.66
CA GLY A 384 -0.98 -11.77 7.39
C GLY A 384 -0.58 -12.57 6.14
N TYR A 385 0.45 -13.42 6.21
CA TYR A 385 0.84 -14.31 5.10
C TYR A 385 0.28 -15.72 5.29
N ASP A 386 -0.27 -16.29 4.21
CA ASP A 386 -0.74 -17.69 4.10
C ASP A 386 -1.44 -18.20 5.36
N LYS A 387 -2.49 -17.49 5.79
CA LYS A 387 -3.29 -17.83 6.99
C LYS A 387 -4.34 -18.90 6.75
N GLU A 388 -4.65 -19.17 5.48
CA GLU A 388 -5.69 -20.11 5.07
C GLU A 388 -5.49 -21.53 5.64
N PRO A 389 -4.25 -22.09 5.71
CA PRO A 389 -4.01 -23.37 6.37
C PRO A 389 -4.36 -23.39 7.86
N GLU A 390 -4.05 -22.33 8.62
CA GLU A 390 -4.44 -22.24 10.03
C GLU A 390 -5.95 -22.09 10.20
N ASP A 391 -6.58 -21.29 9.35
CA ASP A 391 -8.04 -21.13 9.32
C ASP A 391 -8.72 -22.48 9.00
N LEU A 392 -8.19 -23.26 8.04
CA LEU A 392 -8.67 -24.60 7.70
C LEU A 392 -8.51 -25.60 8.84
N ASN A 393 -7.37 -25.58 9.53
CA ASN A 393 -7.16 -26.42 10.72
C ASN A 393 -8.16 -26.08 11.82
N THR A 394 -8.41 -24.79 12.04
CA THR A 394 -9.41 -24.32 13.02
C THR A 394 -10.81 -24.79 12.65
N VAL A 395 -11.21 -24.63 11.38
CA VAL A 395 -12.50 -25.11 10.85
C VAL A 395 -12.63 -26.63 11.04
N SER A 396 -11.59 -27.38 10.66
CA SER A 396 -11.57 -28.85 10.78
C SER A 396 -11.69 -29.31 12.24
N GLN A 397 -11.06 -28.62 13.19
CA GLN A 397 -11.19 -28.91 14.62
C GLN A 397 -12.62 -28.63 15.12
N GLN A 398 -13.23 -27.52 14.70
CA GLN A 398 -14.62 -27.21 15.05
C GLN A 398 -15.59 -28.26 14.51
N ILE A 399 -15.42 -28.70 13.25
CA ILE A 399 -16.23 -29.78 12.67
C ILE A 399 -16.09 -31.06 13.49
N LYS A 400 -14.86 -31.49 13.82
CA LYS A 400 -14.62 -32.69 14.65
C LYS A 400 -15.30 -32.60 16.01
N GLN A 401 -15.26 -31.44 16.67
CA GLN A 401 -15.91 -31.23 17.96
C GLN A 401 -17.44 -31.31 17.86
N LEU A 402 -18.03 -30.69 16.83
CA LEU A 402 -19.48 -30.73 16.58
C LEU A 402 -19.97 -32.13 16.23
N GLU A 403 -19.24 -32.86 15.39
CA GLU A 403 -19.54 -34.26 15.06
C GLU A 403 -19.47 -35.18 16.28
N GLN A 404 -18.50 -34.98 17.17
CA GLN A 404 -18.44 -35.73 18.41
C GLN A 404 -19.62 -35.40 19.33
N ALA A 405 -19.94 -34.11 19.51
CA ALA A 405 -21.09 -33.69 20.31
C ALA A 405 -22.42 -34.24 19.78
N LYS A 406 -22.59 -34.29 18.45
CA LYS A 406 -23.77 -34.90 17.83
C LYS A 406 -23.92 -36.38 18.19
N LYS A 407 -22.83 -37.15 18.11
CA LYS A 407 -22.81 -38.58 18.48
C LYS A 407 -23.18 -38.78 19.94
N ASP A 408 -22.64 -37.95 20.82
CA ASP A 408 -22.93 -38.02 22.26
C ASP A 408 -24.40 -37.66 22.54
N ASN A 409 -24.92 -36.62 21.90
CA ASN A 409 -26.34 -36.24 21.98
C ASN A 409 -27.26 -37.36 21.47
N PHE A 410 -26.92 -38.04 20.38
CA PHE A 410 -27.71 -39.17 19.88
C PHE A 410 -27.75 -40.33 20.87
N LYS A 411 -26.60 -40.67 21.48
CA LYS A 411 -26.53 -41.71 22.51
C LYS A 411 -27.35 -41.32 23.74
N GLN A 412 -27.17 -40.10 24.24
CA GLN A 412 -27.90 -39.61 25.41
C GLN A 412 -29.41 -39.52 25.15
N ALA A 413 -29.83 -39.07 23.96
CA ALA A 413 -31.24 -39.05 23.59
C ALA A 413 -31.84 -40.47 23.55
N ALA A 414 -31.11 -41.46 23.02
CA ALA A 414 -31.54 -42.86 23.03
C ALA A 414 -31.65 -43.41 24.47
N ASP A 415 -30.69 -43.09 25.34
CA ASP A 415 -30.72 -43.50 26.75
C ASP A 415 -31.87 -42.84 27.53
N LEU A 416 -32.17 -41.56 27.25
CA LEU A 416 -33.30 -40.84 27.84
C LEU A 416 -34.65 -41.40 27.36
N MET A 417 -34.78 -41.71 26.07
CA MET A 417 -35.98 -42.35 25.53
C MET A 417 -36.21 -43.72 26.17
N LYS A 418 -35.15 -44.52 26.33
CA LYS A 418 -35.23 -45.81 27.02
C LYS A 418 -35.64 -45.67 28.49
N GLN A 419 -35.17 -44.64 29.19
CA GLN A 419 -35.60 -44.34 30.56
C GLN A 419 -37.07 -43.90 30.61
N ALA A 420 -37.51 -43.09 29.64
CA ALA A 420 -38.89 -42.67 29.52
C ALA A 420 -39.83 -43.87 29.33
N ASP A 421 -39.45 -44.84 28.50
CA ASP A 421 -40.21 -46.07 28.24
C ASP A 421 -40.40 -46.94 29.49
N THR A 422 -39.52 -46.79 30.50
CA THR A 422 -39.57 -47.55 31.76
C THR A 422 -40.02 -46.73 32.96
N SER A 423 -40.42 -45.46 32.77
CA SER A 423 -40.78 -44.58 33.88
C SER A 423 -42.11 -44.98 34.52
N ALA A 424 -42.21 -44.75 35.84
CA ALA A 424 -43.41 -45.09 36.62
C ALA A 424 -44.55 -44.05 36.47
N SER A 425 -44.28 -42.88 35.88
CA SER A 425 -45.29 -41.81 35.72
C SER A 425 -45.21 -41.15 34.35
N ASN A 426 -46.38 -40.72 33.83
CA ASN A 426 -46.46 -40.02 32.55
C ASN A 426 -45.75 -38.66 32.60
N GLU A 427 -45.77 -37.95 33.74
CA GLU A 427 -45.07 -36.67 33.86
C GLU A 427 -43.55 -36.84 33.70
N GLU A 428 -42.95 -37.84 34.34
CA GLU A 428 -41.51 -38.11 34.25
C GLU A 428 -41.12 -38.61 32.85
N ALA A 429 -41.92 -39.50 32.24
CA ALA A 429 -41.71 -39.96 30.87
C ALA A 429 -41.74 -38.77 29.87
N ASN A 430 -42.69 -37.84 30.01
CA ASN A 430 -42.76 -36.65 29.18
C ASN A 430 -41.54 -35.75 29.35
N GLN A 431 -41.08 -35.51 30.58
CA GLN A 431 -39.88 -34.70 30.83
C GLN A 431 -38.61 -35.31 30.21
N LEU A 432 -38.45 -36.64 30.27
CA LEU A 432 -37.32 -37.34 29.65
C LEU A 432 -37.38 -37.28 28.13
N ASN A 433 -38.57 -37.45 27.55
CA ASN A 433 -38.80 -37.30 26.12
C ASN A 433 -38.54 -35.86 25.63
N ASP A 434 -38.97 -34.85 26.38
CA ASP A 434 -38.70 -33.43 26.06
C ASP A 434 -37.19 -33.15 26.04
N LYS A 435 -36.43 -33.71 27.00
CA LYS A 435 -34.96 -33.62 26.99
C LYS A 435 -34.35 -34.32 25.78
N ALA A 436 -34.82 -35.51 25.42
CA ALA A 436 -34.35 -36.24 24.24
C ALA A 436 -34.66 -35.49 22.93
N VAL A 437 -35.84 -34.87 22.82
CA VAL A 437 -36.22 -34.01 21.70
C VAL A 437 -35.33 -32.77 21.65
N ALA A 438 -35.07 -32.12 22.78
CA ALA A 438 -34.18 -30.96 22.85
C ALA A 438 -32.75 -31.29 22.36
N LEU A 439 -32.22 -32.46 22.70
CA LEU A 439 -30.92 -32.94 22.18
C LEU A 439 -30.95 -33.14 20.66
N LYS A 440 -32.02 -33.75 20.11
CA LYS A 440 -32.18 -33.92 18.66
C LYS A 440 -32.29 -32.57 17.91
N VAL A 441 -33.03 -31.61 18.45
CA VAL A 441 -33.10 -30.23 17.91
C VAL A 441 -31.73 -29.55 18.01
N GLY A 442 -30.99 -29.79 19.10
CA GLY A 442 -29.60 -29.37 19.26
C GLY A 442 -28.72 -29.87 18.11
N ASN A 443 -28.84 -31.15 17.74
CA ASN A 443 -28.12 -31.73 16.60
C ASN A 443 -28.46 -31.03 15.27
N SER A 444 -29.72 -30.70 15.01
CA SER A 444 -30.09 -29.96 13.79
C SER A 444 -29.44 -28.57 13.72
N LYS A 445 -29.24 -27.88 14.85
CA LYS A 445 -28.48 -26.62 14.89
C LYS A 445 -27.00 -26.84 14.61
N MET A 446 -26.43 -27.92 15.15
CA MET A 446 -25.04 -28.31 14.88
C MET A 446 -24.84 -28.65 13.41
N ASP A 447 -25.79 -29.33 12.77
CA ASP A 447 -25.75 -29.62 11.32
C ASP A 447 -25.69 -28.34 10.48
N GLY A 448 -26.52 -27.34 10.80
CA GLY A 448 -26.46 -26.04 10.12
C GLY A 448 -25.11 -25.32 10.31
N ARG A 449 -24.49 -25.47 11.49
CA ARG A 449 -23.15 -24.92 11.76
C ARG A 449 -22.05 -25.67 11.00
N ILE A 450 -22.13 -27.00 10.92
CA ILE A 450 -21.20 -27.82 10.14
C ILE A 450 -21.29 -27.44 8.66
N GLN A 451 -22.51 -27.30 8.11
CA GLN A 451 -22.70 -26.88 6.73
C GLN A 451 -22.07 -25.50 6.46
N GLN A 452 -22.22 -24.55 7.38
CA GLN A 452 -21.55 -23.24 7.28
C GLN A 452 -20.02 -23.37 7.27
N LEU A 453 -19.47 -24.24 8.11
CA LEU A 453 -18.05 -24.53 8.20
C LEU A 453 -17.53 -25.22 6.94
N ASP A 454 -18.29 -26.12 6.33
CA ASP A 454 -17.96 -26.75 5.05
C ASP A 454 -17.91 -25.71 3.90
N PHE A 455 -18.87 -24.78 3.82
CA PHE A 455 -18.80 -23.68 2.85
C PHE A 455 -17.55 -22.80 3.04
N GLN A 456 -17.17 -22.57 4.30
CA GLN A 456 -15.93 -21.85 4.61
C GLN A 456 -14.71 -22.67 4.21
N ALA A 457 -14.68 -23.98 4.50
CA ALA A 457 -13.61 -24.88 4.11
C ALA A 457 -13.43 -24.91 2.59
N HIS A 458 -14.52 -25.02 1.83
CA HIS A 458 -14.49 -24.98 0.37
C HIS A 458 -13.76 -23.75 -0.17
N SER A 459 -14.10 -22.56 0.35
CA SER A 459 -13.45 -21.30 -0.07
C SER A 459 -11.98 -21.27 0.34
N LEU A 460 -11.66 -21.72 1.56
CA LEU A 460 -10.28 -21.74 2.04
C LEU A 460 -9.40 -22.72 1.26
N LEU A 461 -9.89 -23.93 0.95
CA LEU A 461 -9.20 -24.94 0.11
C LEU A 461 -8.92 -24.40 -1.30
N GLN A 462 -9.86 -23.61 -1.85
CA GLN A 462 -9.66 -22.88 -3.10
C GLN A 462 -8.69 -21.72 -2.97
N ASP A 463 -8.63 -21.04 -1.83
CA ASP A 463 -7.74 -19.90 -1.60
C ASP A 463 -6.31 -20.36 -1.31
N THR A 464 -6.07 -21.49 -0.64
CA THR A 464 -4.73 -21.99 -0.31
C THR A 464 -3.85 -22.20 -1.54
N LYS A 465 -2.64 -21.63 -1.51
CA LYS A 465 -1.61 -21.80 -2.54
C LYS A 465 -0.31 -22.23 -1.88
N LYS A 466 0.41 -23.14 -2.53
CA LYS A 466 1.74 -23.57 -2.13
C LYS A 466 2.76 -22.91 -3.06
N VAL A 467 3.91 -22.52 -2.50
CA VAL A 467 5.01 -21.91 -3.26
C VAL A 467 5.65 -22.94 -4.20
N GLY A 468 5.86 -24.15 -3.68
CA GLY A 468 6.39 -25.28 -4.42
C GLY A 468 5.29 -26.08 -5.13
N PRO A 469 5.61 -26.76 -6.25
CA PRO A 469 4.68 -27.67 -6.91
C PRO A 469 4.26 -28.84 -6.02
N ASN A 470 3.09 -29.41 -6.32
CA ASN A 470 2.64 -30.68 -5.76
C ASN A 470 3.63 -31.80 -6.16
N LEU A 471 4.25 -32.44 -5.17
CA LEU A 471 5.23 -33.53 -5.37
C LEU A 471 4.59 -34.91 -5.31
N LYS A 472 3.30 -35.03 -5.00
CA LYS A 472 2.56 -36.29 -5.14
C LYS A 472 2.54 -36.78 -6.59
N ASP A 473 2.56 -35.84 -7.54
CA ASP A 473 2.58 -36.11 -8.98
C ASP A 473 3.99 -36.36 -9.56
N VAL A 474 5.04 -36.42 -8.73
CA VAL A 474 6.43 -36.37 -9.21
C VAL A 474 6.79 -37.47 -10.22
N ARG A 475 6.32 -38.71 -10.02
CA ARG A 475 6.57 -39.84 -10.93
C ARG A 475 5.88 -39.67 -12.29
N LEU A 476 4.75 -38.98 -12.29
CA LEU A 476 3.97 -38.69 -13.49
C LEU A 476 4.60 -37.55 -14.28
N LYS A 477 5.19 -36.59 -13.56
CA LYS A 477 5.65 -35.31 -14.10
C LYS A 477 7.11 -35.31 -14.56
N LEU A 478 8.00 -35.95 -13.83
CA LEU A 478 9.45 -35.75 -13.96
C LEU A 478 10.19 -36.97 -14.45
N ASN A 479 11.29 -36.72 -15.17
CA ASN A 479 12.33 -37.72 -15.39
C ASN A 479 13.01 -38.06 -14.06
N LYS A 480 13.06 -39.35 -13.73
CA LYS A 480 13.69 -39.90 -12.51
C LYS A 480 15.13 -39.42 -12.30
N ASN A 481 15.94 -39.46 -13.36
CA ASN A 481 17.37 -39.14 -13.34
C ASN A 481 17.66 -37.64 -13.17
N TRP A 482 16.65 -36.78 -13.39
CA TRP A 482 16.81 -35.32 -13.25
C TRP A 482 16.68 -34.84 -11.80
N ILE A 483 15.89 -35.53 -10.96
CA ILE A 483 15.59 -35.09 -9.58
C ILE A 483 16.85 -34.79 -8.75
N PRO A 484 17.91 -35.63 -8.78
CA PRO A 484 19.13 -35.37 -8.03
C PRO A 484 19.87 -34.11 -8.51
N VAL A 485 19.84 -33.83 -9.82
CA VAL A 485 20.46 -32.63 -10.41
C VAL A 485 19.80 -31.36 -9.89
N TRP A 486 18.47 -31.38 -9.79
CA TRP A 486 17.70 -30.27 -9.24
C TRP A 486 18.03 -29.99 -7.77
N LEU A 487 18.08 -31.04 -6.94
CA LEU A 487 18.34 -30.88 -5.50
C LEU A 487 19.75 -30.42 -5.17
N LYS A 488 20.73 -30.69 -6.05
CA LYS A 488 22.13 -30.33 -5.83
C LYS A 488 22.36 -28.82 -5.84
N LYS A 489 21.90 -28.12 -6.89
CA LYS A 489 21.98 -26.65 -6.99
C LYS A 489 20.94 -26.14 -7.98
N PRO A 490 19.70 -25.86 -7.53
CA PRO A 490 18.58 -25.47 -8.40
C PRO A 490 18.88 -24.30 -9.35
N THR A 491 19.71 -23.34 -8.92
CA THR A 491 20.08 -22.15 -9.69
C THR A 491 20.92 -22.45 -10.92
N ASP A 492 21.69 -23.54 -10.93
CA ASP A 492 22.49 -23.95 -12.09
C ASP A 492 21.58 -24.47 -13.22
N PHE A 493 20.43 -25.05 -12.86
CA PHE A 493 19.40 -25.42 -13.83
C PHE A 493 18.52 -24.24 -14.20
N ARG A 494 18.11 -23.43 -13.22
CA ARG A 494 17.22 -22.29 -13.39
C ARG A 494 17.66 -21.13 -12.48
N PRO A 495 18.36 -20.11 -13.02
CA PRO A 495 18.87 -19.00 -12.21
C PRO A 495 17.80 -18.22 -11.43
N THR A 496 16.59 -18.07 -11.98
CA THR A 496 15.47 -17.35 -11.37
C THR A 496 14.56 -18.22 -10.51
N THR A 497 14.99 -19.42 -10.13
CA THR A 497 14.19 -20.36 -9.35
C THR A 497 13.83 -19.83 -7.96
N LYS A 498 12.65 -20.23 -7.48
CA LYS A 498 12.21 -20.03 -6.09
C LYS A 498 12.69 -21.14 -5.15
N MET A 499 13.08 -22.31 -5.69
CA MET A 499 13.62 -23.41 -4.88
C MET A 499 15.02 -23.02 -4.39
N PRO A 500 15.24 -22.91 -3.08
CA PRO A 500 16.54 -22.51 -2.56
C PRO A 500 17.52 -23.68 -2.55
N ASN A 501 18.80 -23.37 -2.34
CA ASN A 501 19.84 -24.37 -2.17
C ASN A 501 19.96 -24.77 -0.68
N PHE A 502 19.61 -26.01 -0.37
CA PHE A 502 19.66 -26.57 0.99
C PHE A 502 21.05 -27.04 1.42
N ARG A 503 22.07 -26.95 0.54
CA ARG A 503 23.46 -27.37 0.79
C ARG A 503 23.54 -28.85 1.21
N LEU A 504 22.76 -29.69 0.53
CA LEU A 504 22.67 -31.12 0.79
C LEU A 504 23.96 -31.82 0.34
N ASN A 505 24.41 -32.82 1.09
CA ASN A 505 25.45 -33.73 0.61
C ASN A 505 24.87 -34.77 -0.38
N ASP A 506 25.74 -35.49 -1.10
CA ASP A 506 25.30 -36.43 -2.14
C ASP A 506 24.41 -37.56 -1.57
N HIS A 507 24.67 -38.04 -0.35
CA HIS A 507 23.86 -39.09 0.29
C HIS A 507 22.45 -38.60 0.64
N GLN A 508 22.34 -37.39 1.22
CA GLN A 508 21.07 -36.74 1.51
C GLN A 508 20.26 -36.50 0.24
N ILE A 509 20.92 -36.07 -0.86
CA ILE A 509 20.28 -35.92 -2.17
C ILE A 509 19.70 -37.26 -2.64
N GLN A 510 20.47 -38.34 -2.55
CA GLN A 510 20.02 -39.68 -2.95
C GLN A 510 18.80 -40.13 -2.13
N ALA A 511 18.87 -39.99 -0.81
CA ALA A 511 17.80 -40.39 0.10
C ALA A 511 16.52 -39.58 -0.13
N ILE A 512 16.61 -38.24 -0.19
CA ILE A 512 15.45 -37.37 -0.45
C ILE A 512 14.84 -37.68 -1.81
N SER A 513 15.66 -37.88 -2.85
CA SER A 513 15.20 -38.24 -4.19
C SER A 513 14.42 -39.57 -4.15
N ALA A 514 14.97 -40.60 -3.50
CA ALA A 514 14.32 -41.90 -3.33
C ALA A 514 12.96 -41.77 -2.63
N PHE A 515 12.90 -41.02 -1.54
CA PHE A 515 11.65 -40.81 -0.81
C PHE A 515 10.58 -40.10 -1.64
N ILE A 516 10.92 -38.97 -2.26
CA ILE A 516 9.97 -38.19 -3.08
C ILE A 516 9.47 -39.06 -4.24
N TRP A 517 10.36 -39.78 -4.92
CA TRP A 517 9.97 -40.67 -6.02
C TRP A 517 9.06 -41.82 -5.58
N GLN A 518 9.44 -42.56 -4.54
CA GLN A 518 8.67 -43.72 -4.06
C GLN A 518 7.38 -43.35 -3.32
N SER A 519 7.17 -42.07 -2.98
CA SER A 519 5.92 -41.57 -2.37
C SER A 519 4.96 -40.95 -3.39
N GLY A 520 5.40 -40.75 -4.62
CA GLY A 520 4.57 -40.23 -5.71
C GLY A 520 3.59 -41.26 -6.27
N PHE A 521 2.51 -40.75 -6.85
CA PHE A 521 1.46 -41.53 -7.51
C PHE A 521 1.97 -42.33 -8.70
N THR A 522 1.30 -43.45 -8.96
CA THR A 522 1.62 -44.37 -10.07
C THR A 522 0.48 -44.50 -11.08
N ASP A 523 -0.55 -43.65 -10.96
CA ASP A 523 -1.69 -43.61 -11.86
C ASP A 523 -1.24 -43.42 -13.32
N GLU A 524 -1.91 -44.09 -14.26
CA GLU A 524 -1.55 -43.99 -15.68
C GLU A 524 -1.99 -42.64 -16.28
N LEU A 525 -1.11 -42.03 -17.06
CA LEU A 525 -1.43 -40.81 -17.82
C LEU A 525 -1.98 -41.16 -19.21
N PRO A 526 -3.07 -40.49 -19.65
CA PRO A 526 -3.55 -40.62 -21.02
C PRO A 526 -2.48 -40.18 -22.02
N LYS A 527 -2.19 -41.04 -23.01
CA LYS A 527 -1.21 -40.77 -24.06
C LYS A 527 -1.65 -39.64 -24.98
N GLN A 528 -0.73 -38.73 -25.27
CA GLN A 528 -0.95 -37.55 -26.11
C GLN A 528 -0.20 -37.67 -27.44
N LYS A 529 -0.82 -37.16 -28.50
CA LYS A 529 -0.15 -37.01 -29.80
C LYS A 529 0.77 -35.78 -29.78
N PRO A 530 1.92 -35.80 -30.49
CA PRO A 530 2.72 -34.58 -30.68
C PRO A 530 1.92 -33.49 -31.40
N GLY A 531 2.07 -32.25 -30.94
CA GLY A 531 1.57 -31.04 -31.60
C GLY A 531 2.62 -30.31 -32.47
N ASN A 532 2.20 -29.22 -33.10
CA ASN A 532 2.99 -28.33 -33.96
C ASN A 532 3.85 -27.36 -33.12
N VAL A 533 5.18 -27.38 -33.35
CA VAL A 533 6.16 -26.62 -32.57
C VAL A 533 6.08 -25.12 -32.87
N GLU A 534 5.98 -24.75 -34.14
CA GLU A 534 5.95 -23.36 -34.59
C GLU A 534 4.69 -22.64 -34.09
N HIS A 535 3.53 -23.29 -34.21
CA HIS A 535 2.28 -22.78 -33.68
C HIS A 535 2.30 -22.74 -32.14
N GLY A 536 2.87 -23.75 -31.50
CA GLY A 536 3.09 -23.77 -30.05
C GLY A 536 3.91 -22.57 -29.53
N LYS A 537 4.95 -22.18 -30.28
CA LYS A 537 5.72 -20.97 -29.99
C LYS A 537 4.87 -19.70 -30.12
N GLU A 538 4.13 -19.53 -31.21
CA GLU A 538 3.25 -18.37 -31.38
C GLU A 538 2.23 -18.29 -30.24
N LEU A 539 1.60 -19.40 -29.88
CA LEU A 539 0.64 -19.47 -28.78
C LEU A 539 1.32 -19.07 -27.45
N PHE A 540 2.51 -19.58 -27.17
CA PHE A 540 3.23 -19.24 -25.93
C PHE A 540 3.50 -17.73 -25.83
N GLU A 541 3.91 -17.09 -26.93
CA GLU A 541 4.24 -15.66 -26.99
C GLU A 541 3.02 -14.74 -26.96
N THR A 542 1.87 -15.22 -27.45
CA THR A 542 0.68 -14.39 -27.67
C THR A 542 -0.46 -14.64 -26.69
N ARG A 543 -0.57 -15.82 -26.06
CA ARG A 543 -1.68 -16.14 -25.12
C ARG A 543 -1.51 -15.53 -23.74
N GLY A 544 -0.31 -15.05 -23.40
CA GLY A 544 0.01 -14.38 -22.13
C GLY A 544 0.93 -15.17 -21.20
N CYS A 545 1.49 -16.30 -21.62
CA CYS A 545 2.40 -17.11 -20.80
C CYS A 545 3.59 -16.29 -20.29
N LEU A 546 4.14 -15.41 -21.15
CA LEU A 546 5.28 -14.53 -20.85
C LEU A 546 5.02 -13.48 -19.76
N ALA A 547 3.78 -13.24 -19.35
CA ALA A 547 3.50 -12.32 -18.23
C ALA A 547 3.97 -12.88 -16.88
N CYS A 548 4.00 -14.22 -16.77
CA CYS A 548 4.42 -14.92 -15.55
C CYS A 548 5.69 -15.73 -15.75
N HIS A 549 5.79 -16.44 -16.89
CA HIS A 549 6.93 -17.27 -17.25
C HIS A 549 7.96 -16.46 -18.03
N SER A 550 9.21 -16.88 -17.91
CA SER A 550 10.30 -16.41 -18.76
C SER A 550 10.80 -17.53 -19.67
N ILE A 551 11.40 -17.14 -20.78
CA ILE A 551 12.10 -18.01 -21.72
C ILE A 551 13.39 -17.32 -22.19
N GLY A 552 14.38 -18.09 -22.61
CA GLY A 552 15.76 -17.63 -22.76
C GLY A 552 16.53 -17.63 -21.43
N GLU A 553 17.84 -17.41 -21.53
CA GLU A 553 18.79 -17.38 -20.41
C GLU A 553 19.76 -16.21 -20.59
N GLY A 554 20.33 -15.70 -19.49
CA GLY A 554 21.22 -14.53 -19.53
C GLY A 554 20.54 -13.30 -20.13
N GLU A 555 21.25 -12.59 -21.03
CA GLU A 555 20.74 -11.40 -21.71
C GLU A 555 19.57 -11.68 -22.68
N GLN A 556 19.37 -12.94 -23.06
CA GLN A 556 18.29 -13.35 -23.97
C GLN A 556 16.99 -13.69 -23.22
N MET A 557 16.98 -13.59 -21.90
CA MET A 557 15.80 -13.88 -21.09
C MET A 557 14.70 -12.84 -21.33
N GLN A 558 13.51 -13.31 -21.69
CA GLN A 558 12.31 -12.51 -21.91
C GLN A 558 11.14 -13.04 -21.08
N GLY A 559 10.25 -12.15 -20.66
CA GLY A 559 9.07 -12.48 -19.85
C GLY A 559 9.27 -12.29 -18.35
N GLY A 560 8.32 -12.80 -17.56
CA GLY A 560 8.25 -12.62 -16.12
C GLY A 560 9.07 -13.64 -15.32
N THR A 561 9.40 -13.29 -14.08
CA THR A 561 10.08 -14.17 -13.11
C THR A 561 9.16 -14.62 -11.97
N PHE A 562 7.87 -14.25 -12.02
CA PHE A 562 6.88 -14.70 -11.05
C PHE A 562 6.69 -16.21 -11.08
N ALA A 563 6.71 -16.82 -12.26
CA ALA A 563 6.67 -18.25 -12.47
C ALA A 563 7.99 -18.76 -13.08
N ALA A 564 8.09 -20.08 -13.22
CA ALA A 564 9.28 -20.75 -13.70
C ALA A 564 9.76 -20.25 -15.08
N ASN A 565 11.08 -20.04 -15.22
CA ASN A 565 11.71 -19.98 -16.54
C ASN A 565 11.65 -21.37 -17.21
N LEU A 566 11.19 -21.42 -18.46
CA LEU A 566 10.85 -22.66 -19.17
C LEU A 566 11.89 -23.08 -20.24
N SER A 567 13.04 -22.42 -20.33
CA SER A 567 14.07 -22.67 -21.37
C SER A 567 14.67 -24.08 -21.38
N ARG A 568 14.46 -24.85 -20.32
CA ARG A 568 14.99 -26.21 -20.15
C ARG A 568 13.91 -27.22 -19.76
N GLU A 569 12.64 -26.89 -19.99
CA GLU A 569 11.51 -27.73 -19.56
C GLU A 569 11.55 -29.14 -20.19
N GLY A 570 11.96 -29.25 -21.45
CA GLY A 570 12.07 -30.51 -22.19
C GLY A 570 13.12 -31.49 -21.64
N GLU A 571 14.02 -31.04 -20.77
CA GLU A 571 15.03 -31.91 -20.14
C GLU A 571 14.45 -32.76 -19.00
N LYS A 572 13.34 -32.32 -18.40
CA LYS A 572 12.80 -32.93 -17.18
C LYS A 572 11.36 -33.39 -17.29
N ALA A 573 10.57 -32.81 -18.19
CA ALA A 573 9.13 -32.98 -18.19
C ALA A 573 8.71 -34.26 -18.94
N ASN A 574 7.68 -34.93 -18.41
CA ASN A 574 6.91 -35.90 -19.16
C ASN A 574 5.93 -35.17 -20.11
N TYR A 575 5.93 -35.51 -21.40
CA TYR A 575 5.08 -34.86 -22.41
C TYR A 575 3.58 -34.99 -22.10
N ASP A 576 3.10 -36.19 -21.77
CA ASP A 576 1.68 -36.46 -21.48
C ASP A 576 1.21 -35.63 -20.28
N TYR A 577 2.06 -35.55 -19.24
CA TYR A 577 1.79 -34.72 -18.07
C TYR A 577 1.79 -33.23 -18.42
N LEU A 578 2.75 -32.79 -19.25
CA LEU A 578 2.89 -31.38 -19.63
C LEU A 578 1.65 -30.90 -20.39
N VAL A 579 1.12 -31.70 -21.31
CA VAL A 579 -0.16 -31.43 -21.98
C VAL A 579 -1.28 -31.31 -20.94
N ARG A 580 -1.47 -32.30 -20.06
CA ARG A 580 -2.48 -32.23 -18.99
C ARG A 580 -2.37 -30.94 -18.16
N TRP A 581 -1.15 -30.59 -17.76
CA TRP A 581 -0.86 -29.43 -16.92
C TRP A 581 -1.14 -28.10 -17.62
N ILE A 582 -0.76 -27.94 -18.89
CA ILE A 582 -1.03 -26.71 -19.65
C ILE A 582 -2.54 -26.54 -19.89
N HIS A 583 -3.25 -27.63 -20.15
CA HIS A 583 -4.69 -27.59 -20.37
C HIS A 583 -5.44 -27.16 -19.10
N ASN A 584 -5.11 -27.80 -17.96
CA ASN A 584 -5.68 -27.45 -16.67
C ASN A 584 -4.74 -27.76 -15.49
N ALA A 585 -3.93 -26.78 -15.10
CA ALA A 585 -3.00 -26.92 -13.97
C ALA A 585 -3.69 -27.16 -12.61
N ARG A 586 -5.00 -26.85 -12.50
CA ARG A 586 -5.79 -27.09 -11.27
C ARG A 586 -6.17 -28.54 -11.09
N GLN A 587 -6.17 -29.34 -12.16
CA GLN A 587 -6.57 -30.74 -12.07
C GLN A 587 -5.55 -31.53 -11.26
N ARG A 588 -6.01 -32.15 -10.16
CA ARG A 588 -5.23 -33.12 -9.38
C ARG A 588 -5.36 -34.52 -9.97
N THR A 589 -4.35 -35.35 -9.75
CA THR A 589 -4.43 -36.79 -10.02
C THR A 589 -5.44 -37.47 -9.09
N ARG A 590 -5.41 -37.12 -7.79
CA ARG A 590 -6.35 -37.58 -6.77
C ARG A 590 -6.76 -36.42 -5.84
N PRO A 591 -8.04 -36.32 -5.42
CA PRO A 591 -8.44 -35.36 -4.39
C PRO A 591 -7.93 -35.80 -3.01
N TYR A 592 -7.70 -34.84 -2.13
CA TYR A 592 -7.24 -35.10 -0.76
C TYR A 592 -8.35 -34.77 0.25
N CYS A 593 -8.63 -35.70 1.17
CA CYS A 593 -9.56 -35.49 2.28
C CYS A 593 -8.80 -34.93 3.50
N PRO A 594 -9.04 -33.67 3.91
CA PRO A 594 -8.34 -33.07 5.04
C PRO A 594 -8.69 -33.71 6.40
N LEU A 595 -9.92 -34.21 6.54
CA LEU A 595 -10.39 -34.75 7.81
C LEU A 595 -9.79 -36.13 8.11
N GLU A 596 -9.80 -37.03 7.12
CA GLU A 596 -9.21 -38.37 7.16
C GLU A 596 -7.69 -38.38 6.90
N LYS A 597 -7.15 -37.28 6.37
CA LYS A 597 -5.74 -37.11 6.03
C LYS A 597 -5.26 -38.11 5.00
N LYS A 598 -6.03 -38.24 3.93
CA LYS A 598 -5.85 -39.29 2.92
C LYS A 598 -6.21 -38.79 1.52
N ASP A 599 -5.41 -39.17 0.53
CA ASP A 599 -5.82 -39.08 -0.87
C ASP A 599 -6.91 -40.11 -1.17
N ILE A 600 -8.01 -39.66 -1.77
CA ILE A 600 -9.18 -40.48 -2.07
C ILE A 600 -9.07 -41.03 -3.49
N GLY A 601 -9.25 -42.35 -3.62
CA GLY A 601 -9.16 -43.05 -4.91
C GLY A 601 -10.39 -43.92 -5.21
N PRO A 602 -10.43 -44.60 -6.37
CA PRO A 602 -11.50 -45.52 -6.75
C PRO A 602 -11.82 -46.57 -5.67
N GLU A 603 -10.81 -47.00 -4.93
CA GLU A 603 -10.92 -47.94 -3.82
C GLU A 603 -11.81 -47.43 -2.66
N ASP A 604 -11.87 -46.12 -2.43
CA ASP A 604 -12.67 -45.54 -1.35
C ASP A 604 -14.14 -45.41 -1.74
N TYR A 605 -14.40 -45.03 -2.99
CA TYR A 605 -15.75 -45.04 -3.57
C TYR A 605 -16.33 -46.46 -3.61
N ALA A 606 -15.54 -47.43 -4.03
CA ALA A 606 -15.96 -48.83 -4.09
C ALA A 606 -16.36 -49.39 -2.71
N LYS A 607 -15.65 -49.01 -1.63
CA LYS A 607 -16.00 -49.40 -0.25
C LYS A 607 -17.38 -48.90 0.20
N LYS A 608 -17.85 -47.81 -0.39
CA LYS A 608 -19.17 -47.21 -0.12
C LYS A 608 -20.24 -47.62 -1.13
N GLY A 609 -19.91 -48.47 -2.08
CA GLY A 609 -20.82 -48.84 -3.17
C GLY A 609 -21.13 -47.70 -4.12
N LEU A 610 -20.25 -46.69 -4.22
CA LEU A 610 -20.41 -45.52 -5.09
C LEU A 610 -19.55 -45.66 -6.36
N PRO A 611 -20.01 -45.15 -7.51
CA PRO A 611 -19.17 -45.03 -8.69
C PRO A 611 -18.03 -44.04 -8.44
N TYR A 612 -16.84 -44.31 -8.98
CA TYR A 612 -15.75 -43.35 -8.90
C TYR A 612 -16.08 -42.11 -9.73
N GLN A 613 -16.26 -40.99 -9.03
CA GLN A 613 -16.54 -39.68 -9.63
C GLN A 613 -15.50 -38.69 -9.13
N TRP A 614 -14.75 -38.08 -10.05
CA TRP A 614 -13.71 -37.12 -9.71
C TRP A 614 -13.68 -35.98 -10.72
N ASP A 615 -14.17 -34.81 -10.29
CA ASP A 615 -14.10 -33.55 -11.03
C ASP A 615 -14.15 -32.37 -10.06
N LEU A 616 -14.12 -31.14 -10.59
CA LEU A 616 -14.12 -29.93 -9.78
C LEU A 616 -15.49 -29.56 -9.19
N GLU A 617 -16.57 -30.22 -9.62
CA GLU A 617 -17.96 -29.96 -9.21
C GLU A 617 -18.40 -30.91 -8.09
N HIS A 618 -17.75 -32.06 -7.94
CA HIS A 618 -18.01 -33.06 -6.90
C HIS A 618 -16.92 -33.04 -5.84
N SER A 619 -17.01 -32.10 -4.89
CA SER A 619 -15.99 -31.87 -3.84
C SER A 619 -16.28 -32.51 -2.49
N GLN A 620 -17.27 -33.39 -2.36
CA GLN A 620 -17.57 -34.06 -1.09
C GLN A 620 -16.87 -35.42 -0.99
N CYS A 621 -16.27 -35.66 0.17
CA CYS A 621 -15.59 -36.91 0.46
C CYS A 621 -16.61 -38.05 0.60
N PRO A 622 -16.45 -39.18 -0.11
CA PRO A 622 -17.35 -40.32 0.02
C PRO A 622 -17.28 -40.98 1.40
N ASN A 623 -16.20 -40.72 2.16
CA ASN A 623 -15.98 -41.36 3.45
C ASN A 623 -16.66 -40.63 4.61
N ASP A 624 -16.55 -39.30 4.66
CA ASP A 624 -17.03 -38.46 5.76
C ASP A 624 -18.06 -37.38 5.35
N GLY A 625 -18.27 -37.13 4.06
CA GLY A 625 -19.21 -36.14 3.54
C GLY A 625 -18.71 -34.69 3.50
N HIS A 626 -17.49 -34.40 3.98
CA HIS A 626 -16.93 -33.05 4.03
C HIS A 626 -16.10 -32.69 2.79
N GLU A 627 -15.71 -31.41 2.70
CA GLU A 627 -15.00 -30.88 1.54
C GLU A 627 -13.61 -31.51 1.31
N LEU A 628 -13.37 -31.88 0.06
CA LEU A 628 -12.11 -32.37 -0.47
C LEU A 628 -11.25 -31.23 -1.03
N GLN A 629 -9.94 -31.32 -0.85
CA GLN A 629 -8.99 -30.58 -1.68
C GLN A 629 -8.98 -31.18 -3.09
N VAL A 630 -9.84 -30.62 -3.94
CA VAL A 630 -10.04 -31.04 -5.34
C VAL A 630 -9.07 -30.36 -6.30
N GLN A 631 -8.59 -29.16 -5.98
CA GLN A 631 -7.68 -28.40 -6.86
C GLN A 631 -6.21 -28.52 -6.43
N ASN A 632 -5.30 -28.50 -7.41
CA ASN A 632 -3.89 -28.24 -7.13
C ASN A 632 -3.76 -26.84 -6.53
N MET A 633 -2.96 -26.71 -5.47
CA MET A 633 -2.65 -25.46 -4.77
C MET A 633 -1.66 -24.57 -5.56
N THR A 634 -1.78 -24.52 -6.89
CA THR A 634 -0.94 -23.73 -7.79
C THR A 634 -1.56 -22.36 -8.07
N VAL A 635 -0.75 -21.35 -8.36
CA VAL A 635 -1.23 -20.04 -8.88
C VAL A 635 -1.41 -20.05 -10.39
N MET A 636 -0.90 -21.08 -11.09
CA MET A 636 -1.00 -21.18 -12.55
C MET A 636 -2.49 -21.27 -12.97
N PRO A 637 -2.99 -20.30 -13.75
CA PRO A 637 -4.38 -20.28 -14.15
C PRO A 637 -4.65 -21.21 -15.34
N SER A 638 -5.93 -21.42 -15.66
CA SER A 638 -6.30 -21.95 -16.97
C SER A 638 -6.38 -20.81 -17.98
N LEU A 639 -5.70 -20.97 -19.12
CA LEU A 639 -5.86 -20.10 -20.30
C LEU A 639 -6.98 -20.58 -21.23
N ARG A 640 -7.72 -21.63 -20.84
CA ARG A 640 -8.84 -22.23 -21.58
C ARG A 640 -8.44 -22.64 -23.01
N LEU A 641 -7.27 -23.23 -23.15
CA LEU A 641 -6.73 -23.69 -24.42
C LEU A 641 -7.44 -24.97 -24.86
N SER A 642 -7.56 -25.18 -26.18
CA SER A 642 -7.96 -26.48 -26.71
C SER A 642 -6.89 -27.53 -26.39
N VAL A 643 -7.25 -28.81 -26.46
CA VAL A 643 -6.28 -29.90 -26.32
C VAL A 643 -5.19 -29.82 -27.40
N GLU A 644 -5.54 -29.40 -28.62
CA GLU A 644 -4.59 -29.21 -29.72
C GLU A 644 -3.61 -28.06 -29.45
N ASP A 645 -4.09 -26.86 -29.07
CA ASP A 645 -3.24 -25.73 -28.68
C ASP A 645 -2.30 -26.11 -27.54
N THR A 646 -2.79 -26.94 -26.62
CA THR A 646 -2.01 -27.46 -25.50
C THR A 646 -0.91 -28.42 -25.96
N GLN A 647 -1.21 -29.33 -26.88
CA GLN A 647 -0.23 -30.26 -27.48
C GLN A 647 0.85 -29.50 -28.25
N ASP A 648 0.48 -28.44 -28.96
CA ASP A 648 1.39 -27.57 -29.70
C ASP A 648 2.36 -26.85 -28.75
N ILE A 649 1.85 -26.19 -27.70
CA ILE A 649 2.70 -25.53 -26.69
C ILE A 649 3.59 -26.56 -25.98
N ALA A 650 3.06 -27.73 -25.62
CA ALA A 650 3.86 -28.79 -24.99
C ALA A 650 4.97 -29.25 -25.93
N SER A 651 4.70 -29.45 -27.23
CA SER A 651 5.71 -29.80 -28.23
C SER A 651 6.80 -28.74 -28.32
N PHE A 652 6.42 -27.46 -28.36
CA PHE A 652 7.36 -26.35 -28.30
C PHE A 652 8.24 -26.40 -27.04
N LEU A 653 7.65 -26.57 -25.85
CA LEU A 653 8.40 -26.65 -24.60
C LEU A 653 9.32 -27.88 -24.51
N MET A 654 8.96 -28.99 -25.15
CA MET A 654 9.85 -30.16 -25.25
C MET A 654 11.10 -29.89 -26.10
N THR A 655 11.06 -28.91 -27.02
CA THR A 655 12.26 -28.45 -27.74
C THR A 655 13.17 -27.56 -26.90
N GLN A 656 12.68 -27.03 -25.77
CA GLN A 656 13.44 -26.16 -24.88
C GLN A 656 14.34 -27.00 -23.96
N LYS A 657 15.54 -27.31 -24.44
CA LYS A 657 16.53 -28.15 -23.77
C LYS A 657 17.95 -27.85 -24.26
N ARG A 658 18.94 -28.03 -23.38
CA ARG A 658 20.37 -28.03 -23.70
C ARG A 658 20.91 -29.43 -24.03
N GLN A 659 20.30 -30.45 -23.43
CA GLN A 659 20.67 -31.86 -23.58
C GLN A 659 19.44 -32.76 -23.53
N GLU A 660 19.58 -34.00 -23.99
CA GLU A 660 18.52 -34.99 -23.85
C GLU A 660 18.37 -35.44 -22.39
N ALA A 661 17.15 -35.77 -21.99
CA ALA A 661 16.86 -36.24 -20.64
C ALA A 661 17.59 -37.57 -20.32
N SER A 662 17.92 -38.37 -21.34
CA SER A 662 18.72 -39.59 -21.20
C SER A 662 20.20 -39.34 -20.88
N ALA A 663 20.68 -38.11 -21.02
CA ALA A 663 22.06 -37.76 -20.68
C ALA A 663 22.30 -37.58 -19.17
N TYR A 664 21.23 -37.56 -18.36
CA TYR A 664 21.35 -37.52 -16.91
C TYR A 664 21.84 -38.85 -16.34
N ALA A 665 22.68 -38.77 -15.31
CA ALA A 665 23.25 -39.93 -14.63
C ALA A 665 22.15 -40.87 -14.12
N ASP A 666 22.44 -42.17 -14.14
CA ASP A 666 21.51 -43.18 -13.67
C ASP A 666 21.15 -42.97 -12.18
N ALA A 667 19.85 -42.97 -11.89
CA ALA A 667 19.32 -42.82 -10.54
C ALA A 667 18.56 -44.08 -10.08
N SER A 668 19.01 -45.27 -10.49
CA SER A 668 18.39 -46.55 -10.11
C SER A 668 18.25 -46.74 -8.60
N TYR A 669 19.19 -46.20 -7.80
CA TYR A 669 19.15 -46.20 -6.33
C TYR A 669 17.85 -45.63 -5.75
N MET A 670 17.11 -44.79 -6.47
CA MET A 670 15.87 -44.18 -5.98
C MET A 670 14.75 -45.20 -5.73
N ASP A 671 14.89 -46.46 -6.15
CA ASP A 671 13.95 -47.54 -5.83
C ASP A 671 14.33 -48.31 -4.54
N ASP A 672 15.43 -47.93 -3.86
CA ASP A 672 15.84 -48.56 -2.60
C ASP A 672 14.91 -48.14 -1.43
N PRO A 673 14.21 -49.08 -0.77
CA PRO A 673 13.34 -48.77 0.37
C PRO A 673 14.09 -48.24 1.60
N LYS A 674 15.38 -48.55 1.77
CA LYS A 674 16.19 -47.99 2.88
C LYS A 674 16.41 -46.50 2.69
N LEU A 675 16.75 -46.09 1.46
CA LEU A 675 16.88 -44.68 1.10
C LEU A 675 15.54 -43.94 1.21
N LYS A 676 14.41 -44.60 0.95
CA LYS A 676 13.07 -44.01 1.18
C LYS A 676 12.85 -43.62 2.65
N GLU A 677 13.09 -44.54 3.58
CA GLU A 677 12.88 -44.26 5.01
C GLU A 677 13.86 -43.20 5.52
N GLU A 678 15.09 -43.20 5.02
CA GLU A 678 16.02 -42.13 5.34
C GLU A 678 15.61 -40.77 4.74
N GLY A 679 15.23 -40.74 3.47
CA GLY A 679 14.78 -39.54 2.79
C GLY A 679 13.58 -38.90 3.46
N LYS A 680 12.67 -39.71 4.01
CA LYS A 680 11.55 -39.25 4.83
C LYS A 680 12.03 -38.42 6.03
N ARG A 681 13.10 -38.85 6.71
CA ARG A 681 13.68 -38.10 7.84
C ARG A 681 14.27 -36.78 7.38
N TRP A 682 14.99 -36.75 6.25
CA TRP A 682 15.59 -35.53 5.72
C TRP A 682 14.55 -34.53 5.19
N VAL A 683 13.50 -35.00 4.52
CA VAL A 683 12.37 -34.16 4.09
C VAL A 683 11.70 -33.48 5.28
N ARG A 684 11.51 -34.20 6.40
CA ARG A 684 11.05 -33.60 7.65
C ARG A 684 12.05 -32.58 8.20
N HIS A 685 13.33 -32.96 8.26
CA HIS A 685 14.39 -32.14 8.85
C HIS A 685 14.51 -30.76 8.18
N TYR A 686 14.47 -30.73 6.85
CA TYR A 686 14.55 -29.50 6.05
C TYR A 686 13.19 -28.83 5.81
N GLY A 687 12.09 -29.40 6.34
CA GLY A 687 10.76 -28.80 6.27
C GLY A 687 10.22 -28.64 4.85
N CYS A 688 10.53 -29.56 3.92
CA CYS A 688 10.17 -29.39 2.50
C CYS A 688 8.64 -29.27 2.29
N ALA A 689 7.84 -29.85 3.20
CA ALA A 689 6.37 -29.78 3.20
C ALA A 689 5.80 -28.38 3.47
N GLY A 690 6.61 -27.46 4.00
CA GLY A 690 6.25 -26.06 4.14
C GLY A 690 5.91 -25.43 2.78
N CYS A 691 6.76 -25.67 1.79
CA CYS A 691 6.60 -25.17 0.43
C CYS A 691 5.86 -26.15 -0.50
N HIS A 692 6.00 -27.46 -0.31
CA HIS A 692 5.47 -28.48 -1.21
C HIS A 692 4.32 -29.27 -0.58
N GLU A 693 3.43 -29.79 -1.42
CA GLU A 693 2.54 -30.88 -1.00
C GLU A 693 3.25 -32.22 -1.23
N ILE A 694 3.37 -33.04 -0.18
CA ILE A 694 4.10 -34.31 -0.19
C ILE A 694 3.26 -35.35 0.55
N SER A 695 3.13 -36.56 -0.02
CA SER A 695 2.37 -37.66 0.59
C SER A 695 2.89 -38.00 1.99
N GLY A 696 2.01 -37.92 3.00
CA GLY A 696 2.32 -38.24 4.39
C GLY A 696 2.97 -37.10 5.19
N PHE A 697 2.91 -35.87 4.67
CA PHE A 697 3.45 -34.65 5.27
C PHE A 697 2.45 -33.47 5.25
N GLU A 698 1.18 -33.73 4.98
CA GLU A 698 0.15 -32.70 4.77
C GLU A 698 -0.13 -31.85 6.01
N ASP A 699 0.11 -32.38 7.21
CA ASP A 699 -0.07 -31.67 8.48
C ASP A 699 1.23 -31.05 9.02
N GLU A 700 2.35 -31.21 8.33
CA GLU A 700 3.64 -30.77 8.85
C GLU A 700 3.70 -29.23 8.84
N GLY A 701 4.05 -28.69 10.01
CA GLY A 701 4.10 -27.26 10.24
C GLY A 701 5.35 -26.58 9.68
N ARG A 702 5.38 -25.27 9.85
CA ARG A 702 6.56 -24.43 9.57
C ARG A 702 7.68 -24.74 10.57
N ILE A 703 8.93 -24.82 10.10
CA ILE A 703 10.10 -25.23 10.92
C ILE A 703 11.00 -24.07 11.37
N GLY A 704 10.85 -22.90 10.76
CA GLY A 704 11.66 -21.71 11.02
C GLY A 704 11.12 -20.90 12.18
N THR A 705 11.93 -19.93 12.64
CA THR A 705 11.50 -18.97 13.65
C THR A 705 10.29 -18.17 13.17
N GLU A 706 9.42 -17.78 14.09
CA GLU A 706 8.39 -16.78 13.87
C GLU A 706 9.10 -15.43 13.59
N LEU A 707 8.71 -14.71 12.53
CA LEU A 707 9.38 -13.49 12.08
C LEU A 707 8.52 -12.23 12.17
N THR A 708 7.29 -12.30 12.69
CA THR A 708 6.38 -11.15 12.79
C THR A 708 6.99 -10.00 13.59
N PHE A 709 7.79 -10.32 14.61
CA PHE A 709 8.41 -9.35 15.52
C PHE A 709 9.95 -9.47 15.60
N GLU A 710 10.59 -10.05 14.58
CA GLU A 710 12.05 -10.31 14.63
C GLU A 710 12.88 -9.01 14.71
N GLY A 711 12.38 -7.90 14.15
CA GLY A 711 13.01 -6.57 14.27
C GLY A 711 13.10 -6.08 15.72
N SER A 712 12.12 -6.44 16.56
CA SER A 712 12.11 -6.04 17.98
C SER A 712 12.90 -6.96 18.91
N LYS A 713 13.65 -7.92 18.37
CA LYS A 713 14.45 -8.82 19.20
C LYS A 713 15.70 -8.10 19.72
N PRO A 714 15.96 -8.03 21.04
CA PRO A 714 17.19 -7.41 21.54
C PRO A 714 18.44 -7.99 20.88
N ILE A 715 19.43 -7.15 20.59
CA ILE A 715 20.64 -7.52 19.84
C ILE A 715 21.40 -8.67 20.52
N GLU A 716 21.37 -8.74 21.85
CA GLU A 716 22.01 -9.79 22.66
C GLU A 716 21.33 -11.16 22.50
N ARG A 717 20.11 -11.18 21.94
CA ARG A 717 19.38 -12.41 21.59
C ARG A 717 19.57 -12.81 20.12
N LEU A 718 20.30 -12.01 19.34
CA LEU A 718 20.78 -12.38 18.01
C LEU A 718 22.15 -13.05 18.15
N ASP A 719 22.23 -14.34 17.82
CA ASP A 719 23.46 -15.13 17.97
C ASP A 719 24.42 -14.87 16.79
N PHE A 720 25.34 -13.90 16.96
CA PHE A 720 26.47 -13.67 16.05
C PHE A 720 27.56 -14.75 16.14
N ALA A 721 27.37 -15.78 16.96
CA ALA A 721 28.25 -16.92 17.07
C ALA A 721 29.70 -16.53 17.44
N LEU A 722 30.67 -16.97 16.63
CA LEU A 722 32.09 -16.67 16.84
C LEU A 722 32.48 -15.26 16.35
N PHE A 723 31.53 -14.50 15.80
CA PHE A 723 31.79 -13.23 15.13
C PHE A 723 31.36 -12.00 15.94
N THR A 724 30.89 -12.16 17.18
CA THR A 724 30.47 -11.03 18.02
C THR A 724 31.54 -9.94 18.13
N GLU A 725 32.78 -10.28 18.51
CA GLU A 725 33.86 -9.28 18.61
C GLU A 725 34.21 -8.66 17.25
N ALA A 726 34.23 -9.49 16.19
CA ALA A 726 34.53 -9.01 14.84
C ALA A 726 33.45 -8.04 14.33
N ALA A 727 32.18 -8.31 14.64
CA ALA A 727 31.05 -7.46 14.33
C ALA A 727 31.10 -6.15 15.11
N GLN A 728 31.43 -6.18 16.39
CA GLN A 728 31.55 -4.99 17.22
C GLN A 728 32.72 -4.08 16.78
N ARG A 729 33.84 -4.67 16.35
CA ARG A 729 35.04 -3.91 15.95
C ARG A 729 35.09 -3.59 14.46
N GLY A 730 34.31 -4.28 13.63
CA GLY A 730 34.39 -4.16 12.17
C GLY A 730 35.69 -4.70 11.57
N THR A 731 36.37 -5.61 12.24
CA THR A 731 37.75 -6.03 11.89
C THR A 731 37.82 -7.20 10.92
N ALA A 732 36.72 -7.91 10.68
CA ALA A 732 36.68 -9.05 9.79
C ALA A 732 35.29 -9.26 9.17
N GLU A 733 35.29 -9.75 7.92
CA GLU A 733 34.11 -10.16 7.17
C GLU A 733 33.96 -11.69 7.29
N PRO A 734 32.88 -12.20 7.91
CA PRO A 734 32.67 -13.64 8.05
C PRO A 734 32.27 -14.33 6.73
N ILE A 735 31.75 -13.59 5.75
CA ILE A 735 31.40 -14.14 4.43
C ILE A 735 32.66 -14.31 3.59
N THR A 736 33.00 -15.56 3.31
CA THR A 736 34.22 -15.95 2.61
C THR A 736 33.96 -16.42 1.18
N ASP A 737 32.73 -16.81 0.88
CA ASP A 737 32.34 -17.17 -0.48
C ASP A 737 32.23 -15.89 -1.33
N PRO A 738 32.95 -15.79 -2.46
CA PRO A 738 32.96 -14.56 -3.26
C PRO A 738 31.59 -14.19 -3.86
N GLU A 739 30.76 -15.18 -4.19
CA GLU A 739 29.43 -14.95 -4.76
C GLU A 739 28.47 -14.44 -3.69
N ASP A 740 28.54 -15.01 -2.49
CA ASP A 740 27.74 -14.57 -1.34
C ASP A 740 28.17 -13.18 -0.87
N LEU A 741 29.48 -12.90 -0.84
CA LEU A 741 30.02 -11.59 -0.47
C LEU A 741 29.58 -10.48 -1.45
N LYS A 742 29.54 -10.80 -2.75
CA LYS A 742 29.06 -9.86 -3.78
C LYS A 742 27.57 -9.53 -3.59
N ARG A 743 26.79 -10.39 -2.94
CA ARG A 743 25.37 -10.17 -2.68
C ARG A 743 25.11 -9.29 -1.45
N LEU A 744 26.09 -9.13 -0.57
CA LEU A 744 25.98 -8.22 0.56
C LEU A 744 25.82 -6.76 0.06
N PRO A 745 24.78 -6.01 0.47
CA PRO A 745 24.44 -4.72 -0.14
C PRO A 745 25.57 -3.68 -0.12
N ASP A 746 26.35 -3.63 0.96
CA ASP A 746 27.44 -2.66 1.15
C ASP A 746 28.84 -3.25 0.86
N GLY A 747 28.87 -4.50 0.38
CA GLY A 747 30.07 -5.30 0.26
C GLY A 747 30.65 -5.68 1.63
N ALA A 748 31.91 -6.11 1.65
CA ALA A 748 32.60 -6.50 2.88
C ALA A 748 32.54 -5.40 3.95
N ALA A 749 32.34 -5.80 5.20
CA ALA A 749 32.29 -4.89 6.33
C ALA A 749 33.51 -3.95 6.38
N LYS A 750 33.25 -2.63 6.38
CA LYS A 750 34.27 -1.56 6.49
C LYS A 750 34.33 -0.93 7.89
N GLY A 751 33.46 -1.37 8.79
CA GLY A 751 33.26 -0.87 10.14
C GLY A 751 32.37 -1.81 10.94
N PRO A 752 31.98 -1.43 12.18
CA PRO A 752 31.10 -2.24 13.01
C PRO A 752 29.78 -2.58 12.31
N TRP A 753 29.30 -3.79 12.53
CA TRP A 753 28.04 -4.33 11.99
C TRP A 753 27.27 -5.15 13.04
N TYR A 754 27.57 -4.93 14.32
CA TYR A 754 26.86 -5.55 15.44
C TYR A 754 25.52 -4.83 15.70
N ASP A 755 24.60 -4.99 14.77
CA ASP A 755 23.23 -4.45 14.80
C ASP A 755 22.27 -5.37 14.03
N HIS A 756 20.97 -5.08 14.05
CA HIS A 756 19.96 -5.89 13.35
C HIS A 756 20.17 -5.93 11.85
N LYS A 757 20.58 -4.82 11.22
CA LYS A 757 20.82 -4.75 9.78
C LYS A 757 21.96 -5.69 9.40
N GLY A 758 23.10 -5.55 10.07
CA GLY A 758 24.27 -6.40 9.91
C GLY A 758 23.89 -7.87 10.12
N PHE A 759 23.13 -8.20 11.16
CA PHE A 759 22.68 -9.58 11.37
C PHE A 759 21.82 -10.10 10.20
N PHE A 760 20.78 -9.37 9.80
CA PHE A 760 19.87 -9.81 8.75
C PHE A 760 20.55 -9.89 7.38
N GLU A 761 21.37 -8.90 7.00
CA GLU A 761 22.05 -8.87 5.72
C GLU A 761 23.06 -10.01 5.58
N HIS A 762 23.87 -10.28 6.61
CA HIS A 762 24.81 -11.40 6.59
C HIS A 762 24.07 -12.75 6.58
N LYS A 763 22.94 -12.87 7.30
CA LYS A 763 22.11 -14.07 7.30
C LYS A 763 21.41 -14.31 5.96
N LEU A 764 20.96 -13.26 5.28
CA LEU A 764 20.30 -13.36 3.97
C LEU A 764 21.32 -13.56 2.83
N ALA A 765 22.51 -12.99 2.97
CA ALA A 765 23.64 -13.24 2.08
C ALA A 765 24.12 -14.68 2.25
N GLU A 766 24.61 -15.10 3.42
CA GLU A 766 25.07 -16.46 3.67
C GLU A 766 24.35 -17.09 4.88
N PRO A 767 23.27 -17.87 4.68
CA PRO A 767 22.43 -18.36 5.79
C PRO A 767 23.12 -19.22 6.86
N ASN A 768 24.23 -19.86 6.51
CA ASN A 768 25.07 -20.65 7.41
C ASN A 768 26.28 -19.88 7.96
N VAL A 769 26.37 -18.56 7.76
CA VAL A 769 27.51 -17.73 8.20
C VAL A 769 27.86 -17.95 9.67
N TYR A 770 26.86 -18.04 10.56
CA TYR A 770 27.05 -18.22 12.00
C TYR A 770 27.38 -19.65 12.46
N ASP A 771 27.51 -20.59 11.52
CA ASP A 771 28.08 -21.92 11.76
C ASP A 771 29.58 -21.99 11.45
N LYS A 772 30.15 -20.99 10.76
CA LYS A 772 31.57 -20.98 10.40
C LYS A 772 32.46 -21.05 11.63
N GLY A 773 33.47 -21.91 11.58
CA GLY A 773 34.39 -22.17 12.68
C GLY A 773 33.85 -23.06 13.80
N LYS A 774 32.56 -23.43 13.77
CA LYS A 774 31.96 -24.38 14.74
C LYS A 774 32.04 -25.81 14.22
N THR A 775 32.23 -26.78 15.13
CA THR A 775 32.05 -28.21 14.84
C THR A 775 30.62 -28.60 15.17
N LYS A 776 29.82 -28.95 14.16
CA LYS A 776 28.41 -29.34 14.31
C LYS A 776 28.14 -30.61 13.52
N SER A 777 27.26 -31.48 14.03
CA SER A 777 26.70 -32.57 13.23
C SER A 777 25.77 -32.02 12.14
N GLU A 778 25.48 -32.85 11.13
CA GLU A 778 24.57 -32.47 10.03
C GLU A 778 23.18 -32.04 10.53
N THR A 779 22.72 -32.62 11.66
CA THR A 779 21.40 -32.32 12.25
C THR A 779 21.39 -31.06 13.13
N GLU A 780 22.55 -30.56 13.54
CA GLU A 780 22.73 -29.36 14.38
C GLU A 780 23.07 -28.11 13.56
N ALA A 781 23.48 -28.31 12.31
CA ALA A 781 23.77 -27.23 11.37
C ALA A 781 22.51 -26.39 11.06
N LEU A 782 22.73 -25.12 10.73
CA LEU A 782 21.70 -24.18 10.34
C LEU A 782 21.01 -24.62 9.05
N ARG A 783 19.68 -24.73 9.14
CA ARG A 783 18.82 -25.32 8.11
C ARG A 783 18.33 -24.32 7.06
N MET A 784 18.41 -23.02 7.34
CA MET A 784 17.94 -21.98 6.41
C MET A 784 18.69 -22.09 5.08
N PRO A 785 18.01 -22.35 3.95
CA PRO A 785 18.67 -22.60 2.69
C PRO A 785 19.10 -21.29 2.02
N ASN A 786 20.04 -21.33 1.08
CA ASN A 786 20.47 -20.16 0.31
C ASN A 786 19.45 -19.85 -0.79
N LEU A 787 18.80 -18.68 -0.68
CA LEU A 787 17.77 -18.19 -1.60
C LEU A 787 18.34 -17.49 -2.85
N HIS A 788 19.67 -17.32 -2.90
CA HIS A 788 20.41 -16.64 -3.96
C HIS A 788 19.84 -15.24 -4.28
N LEU A 789 19.62 -14.46 -3.22
CA LEU A 789 19.11 -13.09 -3.29
C LEU A 789 20.20 -12.14 -3.77
N ASN A 790 19.87 -11.23 -4.69
CA ASN A 790 20.79 -10.15 -5.08
C ASN A 790 20.82 -9.03 -4.02
N GLN A 791 21.69 -8.03 -4.20
CA GLN A 791 21.87 -6.92 -3.25
C GLN A 791 20.57 -6.16 -2.96
N GLU A 792 19.80 -5.81 -3.99
CA GLU A 792 18.53 -5.08 -3.85
C GLU A 792 17.48 -5.91 -3.10
N GLN A 793 17.39 -7.20 -3.39
CA GLN A 793 16.49 -8.13 -2.72
C GLN A 793 16.85 -8.33 -1.24
N ILE A 794 18.14 -8.40 -0.92
CA ILE A 794 18.62 -8.49 0.47
C ILE A 794 18.25 -7.19 1.20
N ARG A 795 18.55 -6.03 0.62
CA ARG A 795 18.18 -4.73 1.21
C ARG A 795 16.68 -4.63 1.45
N ALA A 796 15.84 -4.98 0.48
CA ALA A 796 14.39 -4.90 0.61
C ALA A 796 13.84 -5.85 1.69
N LEU A 797 14.33 -7.09 1.75
CA LEU A 797 13.95 -8.04 2.81
C LEU A 797 14.48 -7.60 4.18
N ALA A 798 15.69 -7.07 4.27
CA ALA A 798 16.23 -6.51 5.51
C ALA A 798 15.39 -5.32 5.99
N THR A 799 15.00 -4.38 5.11
CA THR A 799 14.08 -3.29 5.45
C THR A 799 12.75 -3.81 6.01
N PHE A 800 12.19 -4.87 5.40
CA PHE A 800 10.97 -5.49 5.90
C PHE A 800 11.14 -6.14 7.27
N LEU A 801 12.24 -6.88 7.49
CA LEU A 801 12.53 -7.54 8.77
C LEU A 801 12.86 -6.54 9.88
N LEU A 802 13.59 -5.47 9.57
CA LEU A 802 13.87 -4.37 10.50
C LEU A 802 12.56 -3.73 11.00
N GLY A 803 11.61 -3.49 10.10
CA GLY A 803 10.30 -2.93 10.44
C GLY A 803 9.32 -3.94 11.05
N SER A 804 9.68 -5.22 11.14
CA SER A 804 8.85 -6.27 11.73
C SER A 804 8.98 -6.23 13.24
N GLU A 805 8.38 -5.20 13.84
CA GLU A 805 8.54 -4.83 15.23
C GLU A 805 7.28 -5.08 16.05
N GLU A 806 7.45 -5.44 17.32
CA GLU A 806 6.37 -5.42 18.29
C GLU A 806 5.92 -3.98 18.49
N ASN A 807 4.67 -3.70 18.12
CA ASN A 807 4.20 -2.33 18.06
C ASN A 807 3.99 -1.76 19.47
N SER A 808 4.82 -0.79 19.84
CA SER A 808 4.70 -0.03 21.09
C SER A 808 3.71 1.14 20.98
N LEU A 809 3.28 1.49 19.76
CA LEU A 809 2.33 2.57 19.51
C LEU A 809 0.90 2.10 19.78
N PRO A 810 0.02 3.01 20.25
CA PRO A 810 -1.37 2.66 20.47
C PRO A 810 -2.09 2.31 19.15
N SER A 811 -3.19 1.55 19.26
CA SER A 811 -3.87 0.97 18.09
C SER A 811 -4.40 1.99 17.08
N ASN A 812 -4.62 3.26 17.47
CA ASN A 812 -5.04 4.34 16.57
C ASN A 812 -3.94 4.78 15.58
N TYR A 813 -2.67 4.43 15.82
CA TYR A 813 -1.57 4.65 14.88
C TYR A 813 -1.50 3.58 13.79
N GLN A 814 -2.07 2.39 14.06
CA GLN A 814 -2.09 1.31 13.09
C GLN A 814 -3.07 1.64 11.98
N TYR A 815 -2.63 1.47 10.74
CA TYR A 815 -3.49 1.69 9.57
C TYR A 815 -4.42 0.50 9.37
N LYS A 816 -5.54 0.54 10.11
CA LYS A 816 -6.63 -0.44 10.07
C LYS A 816 -7.93 0.28 9.73
N PRO A 817 -8.09 0.79 8.50
CA PRO A 817 -9.32 1.50 8.12
C PRO A 817 -10.55 0.61 8.30
N GLY A 818 -11.66 1.22 8.74
CA GLY A 818 -12.97 0.56 8.86
C GLY A 818 -13.91 0.82 7.67
N ASP A 819 -13.44 1.53 6.65
CA ASP A 819 -14.21 1.97 5.48
C ASP A 819 -13.70 1.32 4.19
N ALA A 820 -14.04 1.88 3.03
CA ALA A 820 -13.64 1.37 1.71
C ALA A 820 -12.11 1.21 1.54
N ARG A 821 -11.28 1.93 2.31
CA ARG A 821 -9.82 1.74 2.29
C ARG A 821 -9.41 0.35 2.77
N ARG A 822 -10.22 -0.32 3.60
CA ARG A 822 -9.99 -1.72 3.99
C ARG A 822 -10.13 -2.66 2.82
N ASP A 823 -11.10 -2.40 1.94
CA ASP A 823 -11.29 -3.19 0.73
C ASP A 823 -10.11 -3.02 -0.23
N ILE A 824 -9.49 -1.83 -0.26
CA ILE A 824 -8.24 -1.59 -1.00
C ILE A 824 -7.10 -2.44 -0.41
N GLN A 825 -6.91 -2.39 0.90
CA GLN A 825 -5.90 -3.17 1.62
C GLN A 825 -6.05 -4.68 1.34
N ASP A 826 -7.25 -5.23 1.54
CA ASP A 826 -7.54 -6.66 1.35
C ASP A 826 -7.38 -7.11 -0.12
N GLY A 827 -7.74 -6.26 -1.08
CA GLY A 827 -7.61 -6.58 -2.50
C GLY A 827 -6.17 -6.65 -3.00
N TRP A 828 -5.26 -5.83 -2.45
CA TRP A 828 -3.83 -5.89 -2.79
C TRP A 828 -3.19 -7.24 -2.49
N TRP A 829 -3.60 -7.89 -1.39
CA TRP A 829 -3.16 -9.25 -1.06
C TRP A 829 -3.48 -10.24 -2.19
N VAL A 830 -4.68 -10.16 -2.75
CA VAL A 830 -5.15 -11.02 -3.85
C VAL A 830 -4.45 -10.66 -5.16
N VAL A 831 -4.37 -9.37 -5.50
CA VAL A 831 -3.70 -8.87 -6.73
C VAL A 831 -2.25 -9.34 -6.81
N LYS A 832 -1.51 -9.26 -5.70
CA LYS A 832 -0.11 -9.73 -5.61
C LYS A 832 -0.01 -11.25 -5.63
N LYS A 833 -0.90 -11.96 -4.92
CA LYS A 833 -0.93 -13.45 -4.87
C LYS A 833 -1.03 -14.08 -6.26
N TYR A 834 -1.80 -13.50 -7.17
CA TYR A 834 -2.03 -14.01 -8.52
C TYR A 834 -1.27 -13.28 -9.62
N ASN A 835 -0.35 -12.37 -9.27
CA ASN A 835 0.45 -11.59 -10.22
C ASN A 835 -0.38 -10.83 -11.27
N CYS A 836 -1.52 -10.24 -10.87
CA CYS A 836 -2.36 -9.49 -11.82
C CYS A 836 -1.58 -8.30 -12.43
N MET A 837 -0.60 -7.77 -11.69
CA MET A 837 0.30 -6.68 -12.10
C MET A 837 1.29 -7.06 -13.21
N GLY A 838 1.50 -8.35 -13.48
CA GLY A 838 2.30 -8.82 -14.61
C GLY A 838 1.66 -8.48 -15.97
N CYS A 839 0.32 -8.41 -16.01
CA CYS A 839 -0.47 -8.08 -17.19
C CYS A 839 -1.09 -6.68 -17.12
N HIS A 840 -1.64 -6.30 -15.96
CA HIS A 840 -2.49 -5.13 -15.81
C HIS A 840 -1.82 -4.00 -15.02
N GLN A 841 -2.13 -2.77 -15.44
CA GLN A 841 -1.77 -1.57 -14.70
C GLN A 841 -2.87 -1.23 -13.67
N PHE A 842 -2.47 -1.08 -12.41
CA PHE A 842 -3.34 -0.66 -11.30
C PHE A 842 -3.00 0.74 -10.79
N ILE A 843 -1.73 1.14 -10.94
CA ILE A 843 -1.20 2.43 -10.47
C ILE A 843 -0.79 3.25 -11.71
N PRO A 844 -1.01 4.58 -11.74
CA PRO A 844 -0.50 5.42 -12.82
C PRO A 844 1.00 5.21 -13.02
N GLY A 845 1.47 5.22 -14.27
CA GLY A 845 2.89 5.01 -14.59
C GLY A 845 3.47 3.59 -14.38
N GLN A 846 2.78 2.70 -13.65
CA GLN A 846 3.26 1.33 -13.41
C GLN A 846 3.49 0.57 -14.73
N LYS A 847 4.73 0.08 -14.92
CA LYS A 847 5.09 -0.80 -16.03
C LYS A 847 4.73 -2.25 -15.71
N THR A 848 4.11 -2.94 -16.66
CA THR A 848 3.83 -4.39 -16.56
C THR A 848 4.89 -5.19 -17.32
N VAL A 849 4.97 -6.50 -17.07
CA VAL A 849 5.89 -7.40 -17.80
C VAL A 849 5.59 -7.35 -19.30
N LEU A 850 4.31 -7.42 -19.68
CA LEU A 850 3.90 -7.42 -21.09
C LEU A 850 4.28 -6.12 -21.82
N MET A 851 4.18 -4.97 -21.15
CA MET A 851 4.58 -3.67 -21.74
C MET A 851 6.06 -3.61 -22.12
N GLY A 852 6.92 -4.38 -21.43
CA GLY A 852 8.35 -4.46 -21.74
C GLY A 852 8.70 -5.31 -22.96
N LEU A 853 7.80 -6.21 -23.38
CA LEU A 853 8.10 -7.17 -24.44
C LEU A 853 8.03 -6.51 -25.84
N PRO A 854 8.91 -6.89 -26.79
CA PRO A 854 8.96 -6.28 -28.12
C PRO A 854 7.61 -6.25 -28.86
N GLN A 855 6.87 -7.36 -28.86
CA GLN A 855 5.63 -7.50 -29.62
C GLN A 855 4.51 -6.53 -29.20
N TYR A 856 4.49 -6.10 -27.93
CA TYR A 856 3.51 -5.14 -27.42
C TYR A 856 4.00 -3.69 -27.51
N ARG A 857 5.31 -3.45 -27.67
CA ARG A 857 5.84 -2.13 -28.02
C ARG A 857 5.47 -1.76 -29.46
N GLU A 858 5.46 -2.74 -30.34
CA GLU A 858 5.07 -2.57 -31.75
C GLU A 858 3.54 -2.56 -31.94
N ASN A 859 2.80 -3.27 -31.07
CA ASN A 859 1.33 -3.40 -31.15
C ASN A 859 0.67 -3.11 -29.79
N PRO A 860 0.69 -1.85 -29.30
CA PRO A 860 0.20 -1.50 -27.97
C PRO A 860 -1.30 -1.77 -27.79
N GLU A 861 -2.09 -1.85 -28.86
CA GLU A 861 -3.52 -2.21 -28.84
C GLU A 861 -3.79 -3.67 -28.43
N GLN A 862 -2.76 -4.53 -28.46
CA GLN A 862 -2.83 -5.91 -27.95
C GLN A 862 -2.59 -6.01 -26.44
N LEU A 863 -2.26 -4.90 -25.76
CA LEU A 863 -2.08 -4.90 -24.31
C LEU A 863 -3.41 -5.14 -23.57
N PRO A 864 -3.37 -5.83 -22.41
CA PRO A 864 -4.53 -5.92 -21.54
C PRO A 864 -5.02 -4.53 -21.08
N PRO A 865 -6.31 -4.40 -20.70
CA PRO A 865 -6.84 -3.13 -20.23
C PRO A 865 -6.16 -2.68 -18.94
N LYS A 866 -5.98 -1.37 -18.81
CA LYS A 866 -5.66 -0.72 -17.53
C LYS A 866 -6.87 -0.84 -16.60
N LEU A 867 -6.63 -1.05 -15.30
CA LEU A 867 -7.66 -1.36 -14.30
C LEU A 867 -7.83 -0.28 -13.21
N LEU A 868 -7.21 0.89 -13.38
CA LEU A 868 -7.24 1.98 -12.38
C LEU A 868 -8.66 2.43 -12.02
N THR A 869 -9.56 2.44 -13.00
CA THR A 869 -10.95 2.93 -12.88
C THR A 869 -11.98 1.82 -13.12
N GLU A 870 -11.60 0.56 -12.91
CA GLU A 870 -12.47 -0.58 -13.24
C GLU A 870 -13.80 -0.52 -12.50
N GLY A 871 -13.81 -0.13 -11.22
CA GLY A 871 -15.04 -0.06 -10.43
C GLY A 871 -16.03 0.98 -10.92
N ALA A 872 -15.54 2.11 -11.46
CA ALA A 872 -16.39 3.11 -12.12
C ALA A 872 -16.90 2.60 -13.47
N ARG A 873 -16.15 1.72 -14.14
CA ARG A 873 -16.47 1.25 -15.49
C ARG A 873 -17.58 0.20 -15.53
N VAL A 874 -17.48 -0.81 -14.67
CA VAL A 874 -18.28 -2.03 -14.81
C VAL A 874 -19.25 -2.26 -13.66
N ASP A 875 -20.36 -2.92 -13.99
CA ASP A 875 -21.30 -3.45 -12.99
C ASP A 875 -20.58 -4.49 -12.09
N PRO A 876 -20.73 -4.41 -10.76
CA PRO A 876 -20.01 -5.29 -9.83
C PRO A 876 -20.44 -6.76 -9.91
N GLU A 877 -21.71 -7.05 -10.21
CA GLU A 877 -22.17 -8.43 -10.37
C GLU A 877 -21.70 -9.01 -11.71
N TRP A 878 -21.68 -8.20 -12.77
CA TRP A 878 -21.00 -8.58 -14.00
C TRP A 878 -19.51 -8.87 -13.78
N LEU A 879 -18.80 -8.02 -13.03
CA LEU A 879 -17.38 -8.21 -12.75
C LEU A 879 -17.14 -9.51 -11.98
N ARG A 880 -17.99 -9.81 -10.98
CA ARG A 880 -17.94 -11.08 -10.24
C ARG A 880 -18.09 -12.28 -11.19
N ARG A 881 -19.10 -12.26 -12.07
CA ARG A 881 -19.32 -13.31 -13.09
C ARG A 881 -18.14 -13.43 -14.06
N PHE A 882 -17.57 -12.31 -14.51
CA PHE A 882 -16.42 -12.29 -15.40
C PHE A 882 -15.16 -12.86 -14.74
N LEU A 883 -14.90 -12.55 -13.46
CA LEU A 883 -13.78 -13.10 -12.70
C LEU A 883 -13.92 -14.63 -12.51
N ALA A 884 -15.15 -15.14 -12.38
CA ALA A 884 -15.43 -16.57 -12.31
C ALA A 884 -15.24 -17.26 -13.68
N ASN A 885 -15.78 -16.68 -14.76
CA ASN A 885 -15.63 -17.20 -16.11
C ASN A 885 -15.37 -16.08 -17.15
N PRO A 886 -14.08 -15.78 -17.44
CA PRO A 886 -13.72 -14.72 -18.40
C PRO A 886 -14.13 -14.99 -19.85
N SER A 887 -14.51 -16.22 -20.20
CA SER A 887 -14.99 -16.55 -21.55
C SER A 887 -16.41 -16.03 -21.83
N LEU A 888 -17.18 -15.77 -20.76
CA LEU A 888 -18.60 -15.41 -20.81
C LEU A 888 -19.47 -16.44 -21.57
N SER A 889 -19.04 -17.70 -21.62
CA SER A 889 -19.79 -18.80 -22.21
C SER A 889 -19.54 -20.08 -21.42
N GLU A 890 -20.59 -20.88 -21.25
CA GLU A 890 -20.50 -22.22 -20.65
C GLU A 890 -20.21 -23.30 -21.71
N THR A 891 -20.52 -23.03 -22.98
CA THR A 891 -20.38 -23.98 -24.08
C THR A 891 -19.12 -23.76 -24.91
N ASP A 892 -18.64 -22.53 -25.04
CA ASP A 892 -17.42 -22.17 -25.75
C ASP A 892 -16.48 -21.41 -24.82
N THR A 893 -15.71 -22.15 -24.03
CA THR A 893 -14.76 -21.57 -23.09
C THR A 893 -13.46 -21.10 -23.78
N ASN A 894 -13.21 -21.49 -25.03
CA ASN A 894 -11.98 -21.24 -25.78
C ASN A 894 -11.97 -19.87 -26.49
N ARG A 895 -12.51 -18.83 -25.84
CA ARG A 895 -12.63 -17.47 -26.37
C ARG A 895 -12.21 -16.40 -25.35
N ASN A 896 -11.97 -15.20 -25.87
CA ASN A 896 -11.61 -14.01 -25.08
C ASN A 896 -12.81 -13.12 -24.68
N GLY A 897 -13.99 -13.74 -24.51
CA GLY A 897 -15.17 -13.13 -23.90
C GLY A 897 -15.52 -11.76 -24.48
N VAL A 898 -15.14 -10.71 -23.76
CA VAL A 898 -15.38 -9.28 -24.05
C VAL A 898 -14.54 -8.75 -25.22
N ARG A 899 -13.29 -9.21 -25.36
CA ARG A 899 -12.31 -8.64 -26.30
C ARG A 899 -11.75 -9.75 -27.20
N PRO A 900 -12.56 -10.28 -28.14
CA PRO A 900 -12.17 -11.40 -28.99
C PRO A 900 -10.94 -11.09 -29.88
N TYR A 901 -10.66 -9.81 -30.14
CA TYR A 901 -9.55 -9.34 -30.96
C TYR A 901 -8.17 -9.34 -30.25
N LEU A 902 -8.14 -9.43 -28.91
CA LEU A 902 -6.89 -9.58 -28.18
C LEU A 902 -6.37 -11.00 -28.35
N LYS A 903 -5.08 -11.17 -28.67
CA LYS A 903 -4.45 -12.50 -28.63
C LYS A 903 -4.19 -12.96 -27.19
N VAL A 904 -3.78 -12.03 -26.33
CA VAL A 904 -3.57 -12.26 -24.90
C VAL A 904 -4.91 -12.58 -24.22
N ARG A 905 -4.91 -13.57 -23.32
CA ARG A 905 -6.12 -14.02 -22.65
C ARG A 905 -6.18 -13.53 -21.21
N MET A 906 -7.37 -13.10 -20.76
CA MET A 906 -7.66 -13.01 -19.33
C MET A 906 -7.77 -14.44 -18.77
N PRO A 907 -6.89 -14.88 -17.84
CA PRO A 907 -6.89 -16.26 -17.36
C PRO A 907 -8.04 -16.56 -16.39
N THR A 908 -8.43 -17.82 -16.28
CA THR A 908 -9.32 -18.31 -15.22
C THR A 908 -8.48 -18.73 -14.01
N PHE A 909 -8.47 -17.90 -12.96
CA PHE A 909 -7.73 -18.19 -11.73
C PHE A 909 -8.47 -19.09 -10.75
N SER A 910 -9.77 -19.36 -10.96
CA SER A 910 -10.63 -20.14 -10.05
C SER A 910 -10.70 -19.51 -8.64
N PHE A 911 -10.91 -18.20 -8.59
CA PHE A 911 -11.08 -17.47 -7.33
C PHE A 911 -12.27 -18.05 -6.54
N SER A 912 -12.13 -18.20 -5.23
CA SER A 912 -13.27 -18.50 -4.37
C SER A 912 -14.28 -17.35 -4.36
N ALA A 913 -15.50 -17.61 -3.90
CA ALA A 913 -16.50 -16.55 -3.70
C ALA A 913 -15.97 -15.42 -2.79
N ASN A 914 -15.09 -15.74 -1.84
CA ASN A 914 -14.44 -14.77 -0.95
C ASN A 914 -13.43 -13.88 -1.70
N GLU A 915 -12.53 -14.47 -2.48
CA GLU A 915 -11.55 -13.71 -3.28
C GLU A 915 -12.23 -12.87 -4.38
N GLN A 916 -13.27 -13.40 -5.04
CA GLN A 916 -14.09 -12.65 -6.00
C GLN A 916 -14.70 -11.41 -5.34
N ARG A 917 -15.31 -11.57 -4.16
CA ARG A 917 -15.89 -10.45 -3.41
C ARG A 917 -14.83 -9.42 -3.03
N LYS A 918 -13.65 -9.84 -2.55
CA LYS A 918 -12.54 -8.93 -2.23
C LYS A 918 -12.12 -8.11 -3.45
N LEU A 919 -11.95 -8.75 -4.61
CA LEU A 919 -11.58 -8.06 -5.85
C LEU A 919 -12.66 -7.08 -6.33
N VAL A 920 -13.93 -7.46 -6.30
CA VAL A 920 -15.03 -6.56 -6.69
C VAL A 920 -15.06 -5.33 -5.78
N ARG A 921 -15.00 -5.53 -4.45
CA ARG A 921 -14.99 -4.43 -3.48
C ARG A 921 -13.75 -3.56 -3.62
N PHE A 922 -12.59 -4.17 -3.86
CA PHE A 922 -11.34 -3.47 -4.16
C PHE A 922 -11.49 -2.52 -5.35
N PHE A 923 -12.03 -2.98 -6.48
CA PHE A 923 -12.23 -2.11 -7.64
C PHE A 923 -13.26 -1.01 -7.40
N GLN A 924 -14.37 -1.32 -6.71
CA GLN A 924 -15.35 -0.29 -6.33
C GLN A 924 -14.69 0.77 -5.42
N ALA A 925 -13.90 0.36 -4.43
CA ALA A 925 -13.22 1.25 -3.50
C ALA A 925 -12.15 2.11 -4.18
N LEU A 926 -11.31 1.52 -5.05
CA LEU A 926 -10.33 2.27 -5.85
C LEU A 926 -10.99 3.37 -6.69
N SER A 927 -12.20 3.13 -7.17
CA SER A 927 -12.98 4.08 -7.97
C SER A 927 -13.96 4.92 -7.15
N GLN A 928 -13.87 4.88 -5.81
CA GLN A 928 -14.74 5.61 -4.87
C GLN A 928 -16.25 5.41 -5.14
N GLN A 929 -16.64 4.19 -5.50
CA GLN A 929 -18.01 3.85 -5.82
C GLN A 929 -18.81 3.45 -4.57
N ALA A 930 -20.10 3.79 -4.55
CA ALA A 930 -20.99 3.41 -3.47
C ALA A 930 -21.22 1.89 -3.43
N MET A 931 -21.38 1.35 -2.21
CA MET A 931 -21.70 -0.05 -1.95
C MET A 931 -22.86 -0.16 -0.94
N PRO A 932 -23.96 -0.87 -1.25
CA PRO A 932 -24.21 -1.62 -2.48
C PRO A 932 -24.40 -0.70 -3.70
N TYR A 933 -24.01 -1.18 -4.87
CA TYR A 933 -24.28 -0.50 -6.13
C TYR A 933 -25.77 -0.57 -6.44
N ILE A 934 -26.37 0.58 -6.77
CA ILE A 934 -27.75 0.68 -7.24
C ILE A 934 -27.68 1.05 -8.72
N PRO A 935 -28.06 0.15 -9.64
CA PRO A 935 -28.05 0.44 -11.06
C PRO A 935 -28.95 1.63 -11.40
N GLU A 936 -28.43 2.56 -12.20
CA GLU A 936 -29.24 3.65 -12.74
C GLU A 936 -30.29 3.09 -13.71
N GLN A 937 -31.53 3.53 -13.59
CA GLN A 937 -32.57 3.18 -14.55
C GLN A 937 -32.39 4.01 -15.82
N VAL A 938 -32.01 3.33 -16.91
CA VAL A 938 -31.93 3.93 -18.24
C VAL A 938 -33.35 4.18 -18.76
N PRO A 939 -33.75 5.44 -19.06
CA PRO A 939 -35.07 5.75 -19.59
C PRO A 939 -35.36 5.02 -20.91
N THR A 940 -36.60 4.56 -21.10
CA THR A 940 -37.02 3.98 -22.38
C THR A 940 -37.10 5.06 -23.45
N LEU A 941 -36.39 4.87 -24.56
CA LEU A 941 -36.42 5.83 -25.66
C LEU A 941 -37.76 5.78 -26.41
N THR A 942 -38.29 6.94 -26.78
CA THR A 942 -39.41 7.02 -27.72
C THR A 942 -38.98 6.58 -29.12
N ALA A 943 -39.91 6.19 -29.98
CA ALA A 943 -39.59 5.81 -31.37
C ALA A 943 -38.82 6.91 -32.14
N LYS A 944 -39.15 8.19 -31.87
CA LYS A 944 -38.43 9.34 -32.44
C LYS A 944 -37.00 9.42 -31.92
N GLU A 945 -36.80 9.27 -30.60
CA GLU A 945 -35.48 9.25 -29.98
C GLU A 945 -34.63 8.06 -30.46
N THR A 946 -35.22 6.87 -30.62
CA THR A 946 -34.53 5.72 -31.20
C THR A 946 -34.03 5.99 -32.62
N GLU A 947 -34.85 6.60 -33.48
CA GLU A 947 -34.42 6.97 -34.84
C GLU A 947 -33.29 8.01 -34.84
N MET A 948 -33.42 9.04 -33.99
CA MET A 948 -32.39 10.05 -33.81
C MET A 948 -31.07 9.41 -33.35
N ALA A 949 -31.09 8.59 -32.30
CA ALA A 949 -29.92 7.91 -31.78
C ALA A 949 -29.29 6.95 -32.81
N ARG A 950 -30.12 6.20 -33.56
CA ARG A 950 -29.66 5.32 -34.64
C ARG A 950 -28.87 6.11 -35.69
N SER A 951 -29.37 7.28 -36.08
CA SER A 951 -28.69 8.12 -37.07
C SER A 951 -27.32 8.63 -36.60
N LEU A 952 -27.14 8.86 -35.29
CA LEU A 952 -25.83 9.17 -34.70
C LEU A 952 -24.91 7.95 -34.73
N PHE A 953 -25.43 6.79 -34.30
CA PHE A 953 -24.69 5.55 -34.20
C PHE A 953 -24.18 5.03 -35.57
N SER A 954 -24.96 5.26 -36.64
CA SER A 954 -24.60 4.90 -38.02
C SER A 954 -24.02 6.06 -38.84
N SER A 955 -23.71 7.20 -38.22
CA SER A 955 -23.23 8.39 -38.92
C SER A 955 -21.91 8.13 -39.64
N THR A 956 -21.72 8.73 -40.82
CA THR A 956 -20.43 8.68 -41.55
C THR A 956 -19.32 9.42 -40.81
N ALA A 957 -19.67 10.40 -39.97
CA ALA A 957 -18.72 11.10 -39.11
C ALA A 957 -18.30 10.28 -37.88
N ALA A 958 -19.09 9.27 -37.49
CA ALA A 958 -18.82 8.41 -36.34
C ALA A 958 -19.37 6.99 -36.54
N PRO A 959 -18.82 6.20 -37.50
CA PRO A 959 -19.36 4.89 -37.83
C PRO A 959 -18.99 3.85 -36.75
N CYS A 960 -19.84 3.73 -35.73
CA CYS A 960 -19.54 2.98 -34.51
C CYS A 960 -19.24 1.50 -34.80
N LEU A 961 -20.03 0.88 -35.67
CA LEU A 961 -19.86 -0.52 -36.07
C LEU A 961 -18.68 -0.77 -37.01
N LYS A 962 -17.92 0.25 -37.44
CA LYS A 962 -16.68 0.04 -38.20
C LYS A 962 -15.58 -0.58 -37.32
N CYS A 963 -15.52 -0.19 -36.05
CA CYS A 963 -14.50 -0.64 -35.11
C CYS A 963 -15.02 -1.65 -34.09
N HIS A 964 -16.29 -1.53 -33.69
CA HIS A 964 -16.91 -2.41 -32.69
C HIS A 964 -17.36 -3.74 -33.29
N ALA A 965 -17.16 -4.82 -32.53
CA ALA A 965 -17.64 -6.14 -32.89
C ALA A 965 -19.18 -6.17 -33.03
N THR A 966 -19.67 -6.93 -34.00
CA THR A 966 -21.08 -7.05 -34.36
C THR A 966 -21.65 -8.45 -34.09
N GLY A 967 -20.80 -9.44 -33.84
CA GLY A 967 -21.16 -10.86 -33.81
C GLY A 967 -21.07 -11.55 -35.18
N ASP A 968 -20.80 -10.81 -36.26
CA ASP A 968 -20.45 -11.38 -37.57
C ASP A 968 -18.97 -11.80 -37.56
N PRO A 969 -18.64 -13.08 -37.75
CA PRO A 969 -17.26 -13.56 -37.68
C PRO A 969 -16.30 -12.93 -38.70
N GLN A 970 -16.77 -12.42 -39.84
CA GLN A 970 -15.90 -11.76 -40.82
C GLN A 970 -15.58 -10.34 -40.41
N HIS A 971 -16.55 -9.62 -39.84
CA HIS A 971 -16.34 -8.28 -39.30
C HIS A 971 -15.50 -8.34 -38.01
N ASP A 972 -15.83 -9.26 -37.11
CA ASP A 972 -15.21 -9.34 -35.78
C ASP A 972 -13.72 -9.70 -35.83
N LYS A 973 -13.24 -10.29 -36.95
CA LYS A 973 -11.81 -10.53 -37.20
C LYS A 973 -10.98 -9.25 -37.31
N ILE A 974 -11.58 -8.15 -37.75
CA ILE A 974 -10.91 -6.86 -37.93
C ILE A 974 -11.39 -5.81 -36.91
N ALA A 975 -12.38 -6.16 -36.08
CA ALA A 975 -12.87 -5.30 -35.02
C ALA A 975 -11.78 -5.08 -33.96
N THR A 976 -11.66 -3.85 -33.47
CA THR A 976 -10.69 -3.45 -32.45
C THR A 976 -11.37 -3.01 -31.15
N ALA A 977 -12.71 -3.11 -31.08
CA ALA A 977 -13.49 -2.71 -29.92
C ALA A 977 -14.60 -3.72 -29.56
N PRO A 978 -15.03 -3.77 -28.28
CA PRO A 978 -16.03 -4.74 -27.80
C PRO A 978 -17.41 -4.59 -28.45
N ASN A 979 -18.20 -5.67 -28.44
CA ASN A 979 -19.58 -5.67 -28.92
C ASN A 979 -20.50 -4.84 -27.99
N PHE A 980 -21.30 -3.94 -28.57
CA PHE A 980 -22.22 -3.07 -27.82
C PHE A 980 -23.35 -3.84 -27.13
N LEU A 981 -23.69 -5.05 -27.59
CA LEU A 981 -24.69 -5.90 -26.92
C LEU A 981 -24.29 -6.26 -25.48
N LEU A 982 -23.00 -6.17 -25.13
CA LEU A 982 -22.54 -6.37 -23.77
C LEU A 982 -22.73 -5.14 -22.87
N ALA A 983 -22.98 -3.95 -23.43
CA ALA A 983 -22.95 -2.69 -22.70
C ALA A 983 -23.94 -2.66 -21.54
N LYS A 984 -25.19 -3.07 -21.76
CA LYS A 984 -26.27 -3.06 -20.75
C LYS A 984 -25.92 -3.87 -19.50
N GLU A 985 -25.33 -5.05 -19.68
CA GLU A 985 -24.98 -5.93 -18.55
C GLU A 985 -23.63 -5.59 -17.93
N ARG A 986 -22.71 -5.03 -18.71
CA ARG A 986 -21.31 -4.85 -18.31
C ARG A 986 -21.01 -3.46 -17.77
N LEU A 987 -21.51 -2.42 -18.41
CA LEU A 987 -21.06 -1.04 -18.20
C LEU A 987 -22.05 -0.28 -17.34
N LYS A 988 -21.55 0.71 -16.59
CA LYS A 988 -22.41 1.71 -15.94
C LYS A 988 -22.76 2.84 -16.93
N PRO A 989 -24.03 3.30 -17.03
CA PRO A 989 -24.44 4.32 -18.00
C PRO A 989 -23.66 5.64 -17.90
N ASP A 990 -23.49 6.15 -16.68
CA ASP A 990 -22.77 7.39 -16.37
C ASP A 990 -21.29 7.33 -16.80
N TRP A 991 -20.65 6.16 -16.66
CA TRP A 991 -19.30 5.94 -17.15
C TRP A 991 -19.26 5.89 -18.68
N ALA A 992 -20.22 5.21 -19.31
CA ALA A 992 -20.28 5.10 -20.76
C ALA A 992 -20.47 6.47 -21.43
N GLU A 993 -21.27 7.35 -20.82
CA GLU A 993 -21.40 8.74 -21.27
C GLU A 993 -20.08 9.50 -21.18
N ARG A 994 -19.40 9.48 -20.02
CA ARG A 994 -18.09 10.12 -19.87
C ARG A 994 -17.05 9.58 -20.85
N TRP A 995 -17.07 8.28 -21.12
CA TRP A 995 -16.19 7.62 -22.09
C TRP A 995 -16.43 8.09 -23.52
N VAL A 996 -17.69 8.29 -23.93
CA VAL A 996 -18.04 8.77 -25.27
C VAL A 996 -17.72 10.25 -25.45
N LEU A 997 -17.78 11.05 -24.37
CA LEU A 997 -17.44 12.46 -24.38
C LEU A 997 -15.93 12.70 -24.53
N ASP A 998 -15.12 12.05 -23.68
CA ASP A 998 -13.66 12.18 -23.73
C ASP A 998 -12.93 10.87 -23.36
N PRO A 999 -12.75 9.96 -24.34
CA PRO A 999 -12.09 8.69 -24.09
C PRO A 999 -10.59 8.84 -23.77
N GLN A 1000 -9.94 9.91 -24.23
CA GLN A 1000 -8.50 10.12 -23.99
C GLN A 1000 -8.24 10.59 -22.57
N ALA A 1001 -9.15 11.38 -21.97
CA ALA A 1001 -9.07 11.73 -20.55
C ALA A 1001 -9.19 10.50 -19.63
N ILE A 1002 -10.00 9.51 -20.01
CA ILE A 1002 -10.18 8.29 -19.20
C ILE A 1002 -9.07 7.26 -19.45
N SER A 1003 -8.67 7.06 -20.70
CA SER A 1003 -7.62 6.11 -21.08
C SER A 1003 -6.73 6.71 -22.17
N PRO A 1004 -5.68 7.46 -21.77
CA PRO A 1004 -4.73 8.03 -22.72
C PRO A 1004 -4.13 6.97 -23.64
N GLY A 1005 -4.13 7.25 -24.94
CA GLY A 1005 -3.64 6.37 -26.01
C GLY A 1005 -4.67 5.36 -26.53
N THR A 1006 -5.95 5.47 -26.15
CA THR A 1006 -7.01 4.61 -26.69
C THR A 1006 -7.30 4.88 -28.16
N SER A 1007 -7.75 3.86 -28.91
CA SER A 1007 -8.16 4.01 -30.31
C SER A 1007 -9.58 4.58 -30.48
N MET A 1008 -10.33 4.78 -29.38
CA MET A 1008 -11.65 5.43 -29.44
C MET A 1008 -11.48 6.91 -29.82
N PRO A 1009 -12.18 7.43 -30.84
CA PRO A 1009 -12.05 8.82 -31.27
C PRO A 1009 -12.59 9.79 -30.21
N SER A 1010 -11.89 10.91 -30.02
CA SER A 1010 -12.36 12.05 -29.22
C SER A 1010 -13.07 13.09 -30.09
N GLY A 1011 -13.79 14.02 -29.46
CA GLY A 1011 -14.43 15.14 -30.15
C GLY A 1011 -15.69 14.75 -30.94
N LEU A 1012 -16.28 13.59 -30.65
CA LEU A 1012 -17.58 13.20 -31.20
C LEU A 1012 -18.71 14.15 -30.79
N PHE A 1013 -18.56 14.81 -29.65
CA PHE A 1013 -19.51 15.76 -29.08
C PHE A 1013 -18.82 17.07 -28.74
N ARG A 1014 -19.57 18.17 -28.83
CA ARG A 1014 -19.15 19.51 -28.40
C ARG A 1014 -20.26 20.16 -27.57
N LYS A 1015 -19.91 21.15 -26.76
CA LYS A 1015 -20.88 21.87 -25.94
C LYS A 1015 -21.49 23.03 -26.72
N GLU A 1016 -22.82 23.08 -26.83
CA GLU A 1016 -23.58 24.13 -27.52
C GLU A 1016 -24.81 24.46 -26.67
N ASN A 1017 -25.00 25.75 -26.32
CA ASN A 1017 -26.10 26.21 -25.45
C ASN A 1017 -26.26 25.44 -24.12
N GLY A 1018 -25.16 24.98 -23.54
CA GLY A 1018 -25.17 24.21 -22.29
C GLY A 1018 -25.37 22.69 -22.46
N HIS A 1019 -25.66 22.22 -23.67
CA HIS A 1019 -25.91 20.82 -24.00
C HIS A 1019 -24.77 20.18 -24.79
N TRP A 1020 -24.59 18.87 -24.65
CA TRP A 1020 -23.66 18.09 -25.45
C TRP A 1020 -24.31 17.69 -26.78
N VAL A 1021 -23.89 18.33 -27.87
CA VAL A 1021 -24.38 18.06 -29.23
C VAL A 1021 -23.34 17.31 -30.04
N PHE A 1022 -23.80 16.47 -30.97
CA PHE A 1022 -22.93 15.74 -31.87
C PHE A 1022 -22.16 16.69 -32.79
N ALA A 1023 -20.86 16.49 -32.93
CA ALA A 1023 -19.99 17.40 -33.68
C ALA A 1023 -20.10 17.24 -35.22
N GLY A 1024 -20.58 16.07 -35.68
CA GLY A 1024 -20.82 15.80 -37.10
C GLY A 1024 -22.20 16.26 -37.59
N PRO A 1025 -22.54 16.01 -38.86
CA PRO A 1025 -23.84 16.39 -39.41
C PRO A 1025 -24.97 15.59 -38.74
N THR A 1026 -26.03 16.29 -38.32
CA THR A 1026 -27.24 15.70 -37.76
C THR A 1026 -28.42 15.84 -38.73
N PRO A 1027 -29.34 14.85 -38.82
CA PRO A 1027 -30.54 14.98 -39.63
C PRO A 1027 -31.51 16.06 -39.10
N PRO A 1028 -32.46 16.55 -39.93
CA PRO A 1028 -33.48 17.53 -39.50
C PRO A 1028 -34.32 17.10 -38.29
N SER A 1029 -34.39 15.80 -37.98
CA SER A 1029 -35.09 15.28 -36.81
C SER A 1029 -34.57 15.83 -35.46
N PHE A 1030 -33.34 16.34 -35.43
CA PHE A 1030 -32.71 16.99 -34.27
C PHE A 1030 -33.10 18.46 -34.08
N GLN A 1031 -33.81 19.08 -35.03
CA GLN A 1031 -34.28 20.46 -34.86
C GLN A 1031 -35.24 20.55 -33.67
N GLY A 1032 -34.92 21.44 -32.72
CA GLY A 1032 -35.70 21.62 -31.47
C GLY A 1032 -35.51 20.50 -30.44
N TYR A 1033 -34.49 19.64 -30.58
CA TYR A 1033 -34.12 18.69 -29.53
C TYR A 1033 -33.19 19.36 -28.51
N GLU A 1034 -33.67 19.58 -27.28
CA GLU A 1034 -32.97 20.33 -26.23
C GLU A 1034 -32.29 19.44 -25.18
N LYS A 1035 -32.14 18.13 -25.43
CA LYS A 1035 -31.42 17.23 -24.52
C LYS A 1035 -30.05 16.88 -25.09
N ASP A 1036 -29.19 16.34 -24.23
CA ASP A 1036 -27.85 15.90 -24.63
C ASP A 1036 -27.90 14.74 -25.63
N HIS A 1037 -27.20 14.93 -26.77
CA HIS A 1037 -27.04 13.90 -27.79
C HIS A 1037 -26.14 12.75 -27.30
N SER A 1038 -25.17 13.04 -26.41
CA SER A 1038 -24.32 12.02 -25.77
C SER A 1038 -25.16 11.04 -24.97
N LYS A 1039 -26.05 11.57 -24.13
CA LYS A 1039 -26.97 10.77 -23.30
C LYS A 1039 -27.94 9.96 -24.16
N LEU A 1040 -28.53 10.58 -25.20
CA LEU A 1040 -29.38 9.88 -26.16
C LEU A 1040 -28.68 8.68 -26.82
N LEU A 1041 -27.41 8.84 -27.23
CA LEU A 1041 -26.62 7.77 -27.85
C LEU A 1041 -26.34 6.63 -26.84
N VAL A 1042 -25.99 6.97 -25.60
CA VAL A 1042 -25.72 5.99 -24.54
C VAL A 1042 -26.98 5.22 -24.18
N GLU A 1043 -28.11 5.91 -23.99
CA GLU A 1043 -29.41 5.28 -23.72
C GLU A 1043 -29.81 4.30 -24.83
N TYR A 1044 -29.51 4.63 -26.09
CA TYR A 1044 -29.72 3.74 -27.23
C TYR A 1044 -28.78 2.53 -27.20
N ILE A 1045 -27.49 2.71 -26.92
CA ILE A 1045 -26.53 1.62 -26.77
C ILE A 1045 -26.98 0.63 -25.68
N PHE A 1046 -27.50 1.12 -24.56
CA PHE A 1046 -28.00 0.29 -23.46
C PHE A 1046 -29.33 -0.42 -23.75
N GLN A 1047 -30.04 0.01 -24.80
CA GLN A 1047 -31.28 -0.61 -25.27
C GLN A 1047 -31.09 -1.41 -26.57
N LEU A 1048 -29.85 -1.53 -27.06
CA LEU A 1048 -29.53 -2.17 -28.33
C LEU A 1048 -29.80 -3.69 -28.27
N THR A 1049 -30.56 -4.20 -29.24
CA THR A 1049 -30.85 -5.63 -29.39
C THR A 1049 -30.05 -6.25 -30.54
N PRO A 1050 -29.85 -7.58 -30.57
CA PRO A 1050 -29.20 -8.25 -31.70
C PRO A 1050 -29.90 -7.99 -33.05
N GLU A 1051 -31.22 -7.85 -33.06
CA GLU A 1051 -32.02 -7.52 -34.26
C GLU A 1051 -31.72 -6.11 -34.74
N GLU A 1052 -31.68 -5.15 -33.82
CA GLU A 1052 -31.43 -3.75 -34.13
C GLU A 1052 -29.99 -3.53 -34.60
N GLN A 1053 -29.00 -4.15 -33.93
CA GLN A 1053 -27.60 -4.09 -34.39
C GLN A 1053 -27.44 -4.65 -35.81
N ARG A 1054 -28.09 -5.79 -36.12
CA ARG A 1054 -28.09 -6.36 -37.47
C ARG A 1054 -28.73 -5.43 -38.50
N ARG A 1055 -29.84 -4.80 -38.14
CA ARG A 1055 -30.52 -3.80 -38.99
C ARG A 1055 -29.60 -2.63 -39.31
N VAL A 1056 -28.94 -2.07 -38.29
CA VAL A 1056 -28.03 -0.93 -38.48
C VAL A 1056 -26.80 -1.34 -39.28
N ALA A 1057 -26.19 -2.49 -38.97
CA ALA A 1057 -25.05 -3.02 -39.74
C ALA A 1057 -25.38 -3.19 -41.23
N ALA A 1058 -26.58 -3.68 -41.57
CA ALA A 1058 -27.02 -3.84 -42.96
C ALA A 1058 -27.17 -2.49 -43.68
N SER A 1059 -27.60 -1.44 -42.96
CA SER A 1059 -27.78 -0.09 -43.51
C SER A 1059 -26.48 0.67 -43.81
N MET A 1060 -25.37 0.30 -43.16
CA MET A 1060 -24.07 0.98 -43.29
C MET A 1060 -23.28 0.62 -44.56
N GLY A 1061 -23.77 -0.32 -45.37
CA GLY A 1061 -23.14 -0.77 -46.63
C GLY A 1061 -21.88 -1.62 -46.42
N ARG A 1062 -21.74 -2.73 -47.15
CA ARG A 1062 -20.50 -3.53 -47.12
C ARG A 1062 -19.37 -2.76 -47.81
N PRO A 1063 -18.16 -2.65 -47.23
CA PRO A 1063 -17.02 -2.13 -47.97
C PRO A 1063 -16.76 -3.03 -49.18
N ARG A 1064 -16.74 -2.46 -50.38
CA ARG A 1064 -16.29 -3.16 -51.59
C ARG A 1064 -14.85 -3.61 -51.34
N ALA A 1065 -14.60 -4.92 -51.44
CA ALA A 1065 -13.25 -5.46 -51.48
C ALA A 1065 -12.47 -4.77 -52.59
N SER A 1066 -11.45 -3.99 -52.24
CA SER A 1066 -10.45 -3.56 -53.21
C SER A 1066 -9.68 -4.81 -53.64
N ASN A 1067 -9.80 -5.20 -54.91
CA ASN A 1067 -8.95 -6.19 -55.54
C ASN A 1067 -7.49 -5.88 -55.19
N GLN A 1068 -6.87 -6.72 -54.36
CA GLN A 1068 -5.43 -6.72 -54.20
C GLN A 1068 -4.83 -7.12 -55.55
N THR A 1069 -4.15 -6.17 -56.19
CA THR A 1069 -3.20 -6.44 -57.26
C THR A 1069 -2.18 -7.45 -56.75
N PRO A 1070 -1.83 -8.51 -57.49
CA PRO A 1070 -0.85 -9.49 -57.02
C PRO A 1070 0.50 -8.80 -56.80
N ALA A 1071 1.06 -8.96 -55.61
CA ALA A 1071 2.39 -8.49 -55.29
C ALA A 1071 3.40 -9.08 -56.28
N ILE A 1072 4.15 -8.18 -56.93
CA ILE A 1072 5.28 -8.52 -57.79
C ILE A 1072 6.28 -9.34 -56.97
N ARG A 1073 6.40 -10.62 -57.34
CA ARG A 1073 7.43 -11.53 -56.87
C ARG A 1073 8.79 -10.95 -57.29
N LYS A 1074 9.51 -10.32 -56.36
CA LYS A 1074 10.95 -10.03 -56.56
C LYS A 1074 11.68 -11.37 -56.65
N GLN A 1075 11.90 -11.84 -57.88
CA GLN A 1075 12.91 -12.84 -58.17
C GLN A 1075 14.27 -12.26 -57.82
N THR A 1076 14.87 -12.75 -56.75
CA THR A 1076 16.32 -12.68 -56.52
C THR A 1076 16.99 -13.52 -57.60
N THR A 1077 17.40 -12.87 -58.69
CA THR A 1077 18.33 -13.42 -59.66
C THR A 1077 19.71 -13.51 -59.01
N THR A 1078 20.11 -14.72 -58.62
CA THR A 1078 21.52 -15.10 -58.48
C THR A 1078 22.15 -15.13 -59.87
N ALA A 1079 22.97 -14.14 -60.18
CA ALA A 1079 23.89 -14.20 -61.32
C ALA A 1079 25.14 -14.98 -60.87
N ALA A 1080 25.21 -16.25 -61.25
CA ALA A 1080 26.45 -17.01 -61.29
C ALA A 1080 27.23 -16.62 -62.56
N SER A 1081 28.47 -16.17 -62.37
CA SER A 1081 29.47 -16.04 -63.42
C SER A 1081 29.80 -17.43 -64.01
N GLY A 1082 29.90 -17.50 -65.33
CA GLY A 1082 30.10 -18.74 -66.07
C GLY A 1082 31.47 -19.40 -65.89
N GLY A 1083 31.54 -20.65 -66.35
CA GLY A 1083 32.81 -21.36 -66.50
C GLY A 1083 32.68 -22.88 -66.70
N SER A 1084 32.55 -23.29 -67.97
CA SER A 1084 33.07 -24.55 -68.55
C SER A 1084 32.37 -25.91 -68.30
N ARG A 1085 31.83 -26.39 -69.43
CA ARG A 1085 31.54 -27.77 -69.89
C ARG A 1085 30.26 -28.46 -69.44
#